data_AF-A0A117QX06-F1
#
_entry.id   AF-A0A117QX06-F1
#
_cell.length_a   1.000
_cell.length_b   1.000
_cell.length_c   1.000
_cell.angle_alpha   90.00
_cell.angle_beta   90.00
_cell.angle_gamma   90.00
#
_symmetry.space_group_name_H-M   'P 1'
#
loop_
_entity.id
_entity.type
_entity.pdbx_description
1 polymer ?
#
loop_
_entity_poly.entity_id
_entity_poly.type
_entity_poly.pdbx_seq_one_letter_code
_entity_poly.pdbx_strand_id
1 'polypeptide(L)'
;MTQALEPTSMAQAFNTALRDALAADERVLVFGEDVGRLGGVFRITDGLADAFGDRRCFDTPVSEAGIAGLAIGLAMAGFRPVVEMQFDAFAYPAFEQIASHMAKMRNRTRGRVGLPIVVRIPYGGGIGAVEHHSDSSEAYYAHTAGLKVVTPATTADAYSLLREAIEDPDPVIFLEPKRHYWTKEETALPCRTEPFGTAAVRRPGIDATLVAYGPSVAVALAAAAEAAAVGLDVEVLDLRTLVPLDDRALTESVRRTGRCLVVHESQGFAGVGAEIAALVQERCFDALRAPVLRVTGLDVPYPPPLLEGAYLPGVARVLAGLHRLSGVDGRPADRPVPPAAGRTFSLPDLGEGLTEAELLEWKVEVGDPVAHDQVVAEVETAKSVVTLPSPFAGTVTALHCPAGEVVRVGAPLLSVAEPDNASGAVLTGYGTGASERWSPSHARQEGGVEASDARVAMRATAEKFLRAHRDTPSVTIWADVDATGLLAERASRGAGLLALLARACLTGLAEFPEFNSRVDSDRGEVVRLSRVHLGFAAQTPKGLVVPVVRDADRLPLDALAAELRRLTDLARQDALPVGHRTGGTFTLNNYGVFEVDGATPLLNHPQVAMLGVGRVTDRPWAVDGRVEVRKVVSLSLTFDHRVCDGGTAAGFLRHVVDAVGGGSVGGG
;
A
#
# COMPACT_ATOMS: atom_id res chain seq x y z
N MET A 1 -17.82 30.65 -31.97
CA MET A 1 -18.79 29.54 -32.08
C MET A 1 -18.77 28.82 -30.76
N THR A 2 -19.85 28.90 -29.98
CA THR A 2 -20.02 28.09 -28.77
C THR A 2 -20.16 26.64 -29.23
N GLN A 3 -19.28 25.75 -28.78
CA GLN A 3 -19.40 24.32 -29.09
C GLN A 3 -20.72 23.77 -28.53
N ALA A 4 -21.35 22.86 -29.25
CA ALA A 4 -22.55 22.18 -28.77
C ALA A 4 -22.17 21.23 -27.63
N LEU A 5 -23.02 21.15 -26.61
CA LEU A 5 -22.91 20.13 -25.57
C LEU A 5 -23.43 18.81 -26.12
N GLU A 6 -22.71 17.73 -25.84
CA GLU A 6 -23.10 16.37 -26.22
C GLU A 6 -22.95 15.42 -25.02
N PRO A 7 -23.80 14.37 -24.92
CA PRO A 7 -23.66 13.32 -23.90
C PRO A 7 -22.32 12.58 -24.03
N THR A 8 -21.35 12.94 -23.18
CA THR A 8 -19.97 12.41 -23.22
C THR A 8 -19.69 11.65 -21.94
N SER A 9 -19.09 10.46 -22.03
CA SER A 9 -18.65 9.73 -20.84
C SER A 9 -17.27 10.17 -20.36
N MET A 10 -16.97 9.93 -19.08
CA MET A 10 -15.64 10.18 -18.53
C MET A 10 -14.54 9.41 -19.27
N ALA A 11 -14.79 8.15 -19.66
CA ALA A 11 -13.88 7.36 -20.48
C ALA A 11 -13.61 7.99 -21.85
N GLN A 12 -14.66 8.51 -22.51
CA GLN A 12 -14.52 9.23 -23.77
C GLN A 12 -13.70 10.52 -23.60
N ALA A 13 -13.89 11.25 -22.50
CA ALA A 13 -13.10 12.43 -22.18
C ALA A 13 -11.61 12.11 -21.97
N PHE A 14 -11.28 11.03 -21.25
CA PHE A 14 -9.89 10.57 -21.11
C PHE A 14 -9.28 10.16 -22.45
N ASN A 15 -9.99 9.35 -23.25
CA ASN A 15 -9.50 8.95 -24.58
C ASN A 15 -9.23 10.17 -25.47
N THR A 16 -10.15 11.13 -25.47
CA THR A 16 -10.03 12.37 -26.25
C THR A 16 -8.84 13.21 -25.77
N ALA A 17 -8.63 13.32 -24.45
CA ALA A 17 -7.47 14.02 -23.91
C ALA A 17 -6.13 13.37 -24.30
N LEU A 18 -6.04 12.04 -24.27
CA LEU A 18 -4.86 11.29 -24.70
C LEU A 18 -4.61 11.43 -26.21
N ARG A 19 -5.66 11.33 -27.01
CA ARG A 19 -5.61 11.52 -28.48
C ARG A 19 -5.09 12.91 -28.84
N ASP A 20 -5.64 13.94 -28.21
CA ASP A 20 -5.21 15.33 -28.43
C ASP A 20 -3.76 15.54 -27.98
N ALA A 21 -3.33 14.91 -26.88
CA ALA A 21 -1.94 14.95 -26.43
C ALA A 21 -0.97 14.30 -27.42
N LEU A 22 -1.31 13.11 -27.89
CA LEU A 22 -0.50 12.36 -28.86
C LEU A 22 -0.38 13.11 -30.20
N ALA A 23 -1.46 13.77 -30.63
CA ALA A 23 -1.48 14.60 -31.83
C ALA A 23 -0.68 15.90 -31.68
N ALA A 24 -0.68 16.51 -30.49
CA ALA A 24 -0.02 17.79 -30.25
C ALA A 24 1.50 17.70 -30.04
N ASP A 25 2.01 16.60 -29.48
CA ASP A 25 3.42 16.45 -29.15
C ASP A 25 3.94 15.03 -29.43
N GLU A 26 4.87 14.90 -30.38
CA GLU A 26 5.49 13.63 -30.78
C GLU A 26 6.26 12.93 -29.63
N ARG A 27 6.61 13.68 -28.58
CA ARG A 27 7.30 13.15 -27.39
C ARG A 27 6.36 12.43 -26.43
N VAL A 28 5.04 12.60 -26.56
CA VAL A 28 4.06 11.92 -25.71
C VAL A 28 4.00 10.45 -26.09
N LEU A 29 4.14 9.57 -25.09
CA LEU A 29 4.05 8.11 -25.24
C LEU A 29 3.02 7.59 -24.25
N VAL A 30 2.11 6.72 -24.68
CA VAL A 30 1.15 6.02 -23.83
C VAL A 30 1.54 4.56 -23.75
N PHE A 31 1.78 4.02 -22.56
CA PHE A 31 2.15 2.60 -22.43
C PHE A 31 1.81 2.03 -21.06
N GLY A 32 1.65 0.71 -21.01
CA GLY A 32 1.20 -0.03 -19.83
C GLY A 32 0.74 -1.42 -20.26
N GLU A 33 0.06 -2.12 -19.36
CA GLU A 33 -0.49 -3.45 -19.63
C GLU A 33 -1.79 -3.33 -20.45
N ASP A 34 -1.81 -3.98 -21.61
CA ASP A 34 -2.95 -4.05 -22.54
C ASP A 34 -3.44 -2.69 -23.11
N VAL A 35 -2.67 -1.61 -22.97
CA VAL A 35 -3.07 -0.28 -23.46
C VAL A 35 -2.95 -0.10 -24.98
N GLY A 36 -2.18 -0.96 -25.65
CA GLY A 36 -1.90 -0.92 -27.08
C GLY A 36 -3.10 -1.35 -27.91
N ARG A 37 -3.04 -2.56 -28.48
CA ARG A 37 -4.05 -3.03 -29.45
C ARG A 37 -5.42 -3.28 -28.83
N LEU A 38 -5.47 -3.66 -27.54
CA LEU A 38 -6.75 -3.88 -26.84
C LEU A 38 -7.46 -2.56 -26.51
N GLY A 39 -6.71 -1.47 -26.32
CA GLY A 39 -7.24 -0.18 -25.88
C GLY A 39 -7.41 -0.05 -24.36
N GLY A 40 -6.73 -0.89 -23.59
CA GLY A 40 -6.85 -1.00 -22.13
C GLY A 40 -8.07 -1.83 -21.72
N VAL A 41 -8.01 -2.44 -20.54
CA VAL A 41 -9.11 -3.27 -20.00
C VAL A 41 -10.41 -2.48 -19.81
N PHE A 42 -10.29 -1.17 -19.56
CA PHE A 42 -11.41 -0.22 -19.45
C PHE A 42 -11.70 0.55 -20.74
N ARG A 43 -11.03 0.24 -21.86
CA ARG A 43 -11.18 0.92 -23.16
C ARG A 43 -10.82 2.40 -23.16
N ILE A 44 -9.99 2.85 -22.21
CA ILE A 44 -9.58 4.27 -22.13
C ILE A 44 -8.62 4.65 -23.28
N THR A 45 -7.79 3.73 -23.76
CA THR A 45 -6.83 3.96 -24.85
C THR A 45 -7.29 3.39 -26.19
N ASP A 46 -8.59 3.07 -26.31
CA ASP A 46 -9.17 2.48 -27.52
C ASP A 46 -8.87 3.30 -28.79
N GLY A 47 -8.39 2.61 -29.83
CA GLY A 47 -8.03 3.19 -31.13
C GLY A 47 -6.80 4.11 -31.15
N LEU A 48 -6.08 4.31 -30.04
CA LEU A 48 -4.87 5.14 -30.02
C LEU A 48 -3.69 4.49 -30.76
N ALA A 49 -3.47 3.19 -30.56
CA ALA A 49 -2.42 2.45 -31.28
C ALA A 49 -2.65 2.47 -32.80
N ASP A 50 -3.90 2.29 -33.25
CA ASP A 50 -4.24 2.35 -34.68
C ASP A 50 -3.99 3.75 -35.27
N ALA A 51 -4.28 4.81 -34.51
CA ALA A 51 -4.15 6.20 -34.98
C ALA A 51 -2.71 6.72 -34.97
N PHE A 52 -1.88 6.31 -34.00
CA PHE A 52 -0.54 6.89 -33.76
C PHE A 52 0.61 5.87 -33.89
N GLY A 53 0.29 4.59 -34.06
CA GLY A 53 1.22 3.48 -34.22
C GLY A 53 1.81 2.93 -32.92
N ASP A 54 2.31 1.69 -32.99
CA ASP A 54 2.90 0.91 -31.88
C ASP A 54 4.18 1.52 -31.29
N ARG A 55 4.67 2.65 -31.82
CA ARG A 55 5.78 3.41 -31.24
C ARG A 55 5.31 4.50 -30.27
N ARG A 56 4.01 4.81 -30.27
CA ARG A 56 3.41 5.93 -29.53
C ARG A 56 2.37 5.45 -28.50
N CYS A 57 1.68 4.35 -28.78
CA CYS A 57 0.78 3.67 -27.84
C CYS A 57 1.06 2.16 -27.88
N PHE A 58 1.61 1.57 -26.81
CA PHE A 58 2.09 0.18 -26.85
C PHE A 58 2.03 -0.57 -25.51
N ASP A 59 1.99 -1.90 -25.60
CA ASP A 59 1.95 -2.80 -24.45
C ASP A 59 3.33 -3.02 -23.83
N THR A 60 3.37 -3.21 -22.51
CA THR A 60 4.56 -3.61 -21.77
C THR A 60 4.45 -5.04 -21.22
N PRO A 61 5.57 -5.67 -20.81
CA PRO A 61 5.50 -6.83 -19.92
C PRO A 61 4.73 -6.49 -18.64
N VAL A 62 4.13 -7.50 -18.02
CA VAL A 62 3.40 -7.38 -16.74
C VAL A 62 4.39 -7.15 -15.60
N SER A 63 4.68 -5.87 -15.33
CA SER A 63 5.65 -5.43 -14.33
C SER A 63 5.52 -3.92 -14.12
N GLU A 64 4.77 -3.52 -13.10
CA GLU A 64 4.46 -2.12 -12.81
C GLU A 64 5.70 -1.34 -12.39
N ALA A 65 6.62 -1.98 -11.65
CA ALA A 65 7.95 -1.44 -11.39
C ALA A 65 8.75 -1.22 -12.68
N GLY A 66 8.66 -2.14 -13.63
CA GLY A 66 9.28 -2.03 -14.95
C GLY A 66 8.69 -0.89 -15.77
N ILE A 67 7.36 -0.73 -15.77
CA ILE A 67 6.64 0.38 -16.42
C ILE A 67 7.13 1.73 -15.86
N ALA A 68 7.14 1.88 -14.53
CA ALA A 68 7.60 3.12 -13.90
C ALA A 68 9.09 3.40 -14.17
N GLY A 69 9.95 2.38 -14.11
CA GLY A 69 11.38 2.51 -14.44
C GLY A 69 11.61 2.92 -15.89
N LEU A 70 10.88 2.33 -16.83
CA LEU A 70 10.92 2.69 -18.24
C LEU A 70 10.46 4.14 -18.46
N ALA A 71 9.39 4.58 -17.80
CA ALA A 71 8.93 5.95 -17.85
C ALA A 71 10.00 6.93 -17.37
N ILE A 72 10.68 6.64 -16.25
CA ILE A 72 11.77 7.48 -15.76
C ILE A 72 12.88 7.59 -16.81
N GLY A 73 13.32 6.47 -17.40
CA GLY A 73 14.34 6.47 -18.44
C GLY A 73 13.94 7.27 -19.69
N LEU A 74 12.71 7.08 -20.18
CA LEU A 74 12.17 7.80 -21.34
C LEU A 74 12.05 9.31 -21.07
N ALA A 75 11.57 9.70 -19.89
CA ALA A 75 11.49 11.11 -19.49
C ALA A 75 12.88 11.76 -19.42
N MET A 76 13.88 11.05 -18.90
CA MET A 76 15.28 11.51 -18.91
C MET A 76 15.86 11.64 -20.33
N ALA A 77 15.36 10.85 -21.29
CA ALA A 77 15.71 10.94 -22.70
C ALA A 77 14.91 12.03 -23.46
N GLY A 78 14.02 12.76 -22.79
CA GLY A 78 13.27 13.89 -23.35
C GLY A 78 11.86 13.56 -23.84
N PHE A 79 11.36 12.34 -23.59
CA PHE A 79 9.96 11.98 -23.85
C PHE A 79 9.03 12.47 -22.73
N ARG A 80 7.71 12.37 -22.95
CA ARG A 80 6.65 12.69 -22.00
C ARG A 80 5.77 11.45 -21.77
N PRO A 81 6.19 10.52 -20.89
CA PRO A 81 5.47 9.27 -20.65
C PRO A 81 4.12 9.50 -19.96
N VAL A 82 3.08 8.83 -20.46
CA VAL A 82 1.76 8.73 -19.87
C VAL A 82 1.50 7.25 -19.65
N VAL A 83 1.81 6.77 -18.45
CA VAL A 83 1.74 5.34 -18.13
C VAL A 83 0.44 4.98 -17.45
N GLU A 84 -0.05 3.77 -17.71
CA GLU A 84 -1.21 3.20 -17.02
C GLU A 84 -0.77 2.10 -16.05
N MET A 85 -1.16 2.22 -14.79
CA MET A 85 -1.22 1.09 -13.86
C MET A 85 -2.63 0.52 -13.93
N GLN A 86 -2.78 -0.76 -14.26
CA GLN A 86 -4.08 -1.31 -14.64
C GLN A 86 -5.13 -1.19 -13.52
N PHE A 87 -4.70 -1.35 -12.26
CA PHE A 87 -5.50 -1.09 -11.07
C PHE A 87 -4.65 -0.44 -9.98
N ASP A 88 -5.32 0.18 -9.02
CA ASP A 88 -4.75 0.94 -7.90
C ASP A 88 -3.85 0.12 -6.98
N ALA A 89 -4.26 -1.08 -6.54
CA ALA A 89 -3.38 -1.94 -5.74
C ALA A 89 -2.27 -2.60 -6.56
N PHE A 90 -2.44 -2.73 -7.88
CA PHE A 90 -1.37 -3.18 -8.78
C PHE A 90 -0.31 -2.10 -8.99
N ALA A 91 -0.56 -0.85 -8.61
CA ALA A 91 0.47 0.18 -8.61
C ALA A 91 1.48 0.03 -7.44
N TYR A 92 1.23 -0.82 -6.44
CA TYR A 92 2.12 -0.97 -5.27
C TYR A 92 3.55 -1.43 -5.60
N PRO A 93 3.80 -2.40 -6.52
CA PRO A 93 5.14 -2.73 -6.97
C PRO A 93 5.89 -1.54 -7.60
N ALA A 94 5.17 -0.62 -8.27
CA ALA A 94 5.76 0.60 -8.83
C ALA A 94 6.05 1.69 -7.78
N PHE A 95 5.52 1.54 -6.55
CA PHE A 95 5.57 2.59 -5.54
C PHE A 95 7.00 3.00 -5.17
N GLU A 96 7.94 2.05 -5.13
CA GLU A 96 9.35 2.35 -4.87
C GLU A 96 9.92 3.28 -5.96
N GLN A 97 9.70 2.96 -7.24
CA GLN A 97 10.15 3.79 -8.37
C GLN A 97 9.53 5.19 -8.30
N ILE A 98 8.23 5.26 -7.98
CA ILE A 98 7.50 6.52 -7.87
C ILE A 98 8.06 7.36 -6.70
N ALA A 99 8.13 6.81 -5.50
CA ALA A 99 8.46 7.56 -4.29
C ALA A 99 9.96 7.81 -4.10
N SER A 100 10.82 6.87 -4.50
CA SER A 100 12.28 6.99 -4.35
C SER A 100 12.94 7.69 -5.52
N HIS A 101 12.41 7.55 -6.74
CA HIS A 101 13.08 8.05 -7.94
C HIS A 101 12.28 9.17 -8.60
N MET A 102 11.05 8.90 -9.02
CA MET A 102 10.23 9.83 -9.79
C MET A 102 10.01 11.15 -9.02
N ALA A 103 9.47 11.08 -7.81
CA ALA A 103 9.16 12.24 -6.96
C ALA A 103 10.40 13.08 -6.61
N LYS A 104 11.56 12.43 -6.48
CA LYS A 104 12.77 13.06 -5.93
C LYS A 104 13.73 13.56 -7.00
N MET A 105 13.58 13.17 -8.26
CA MET A 105 14.61 13.39 -9.29
C MET A 105 14.93 14.87 -9.51
N ARG A 106 13.90 15.72 -9.63
CA ARG A 106 14.11 17.17 -9.82
C ARG A 106 14.91 17.76 -8.67
N ASN A 107 14.54 17.45 -7.42
CA ASN A 107 15.27 17.92 -6.25
C ASN A 107 16.69 17.33 -6.18
N ARG A 108 16.83 16.01 -6.37
CA ARG A 108 18.10 15.27 -6.37
C ARG A 108 19.10 15.85 -7.36
N THR A 109 18.62 16.33 -8.50
CA THR A 109 19.45 16.90 -9.57
C THR A 109 19.54 18.43 -9.52
N ARG A 110 18.97 19.09 -8.50
CA ARG A 110 18.88 20.55 -8.37
C ARG A 110 18.25 21.22 -9.59
N GLY A 111 17.16 20.64 -10.08
CA GLY A 111 16.38 21.15 -11.21
C GLY A 111 16.93 20.79 -12.59
N ARG A 112 18.07 20.10 -12.70
CA ARG A 112 18.67 19.76 -14.00
C ARG A 112 17.88 18.71 -14.78
N VAL A 113 17.20 17.81 -14.09
CA VAL A 113 16.37 16.75 -14.70
C VAL A 113 14.94 16.91 -14.21
N GLY A 114 14.03 17.25 -15.11
CA GLY A 114 12.59 17.13 -14.90
C GLY A 114 12.11 15.75 -15.32
N LEU A 115 10.99 15.30 -14.77
CA LEU A 115 10.34 14.04 -15.14
C LEU A 115 8.87 14.34 -15.46
N PRO A 116 8.54 14.81 -16.68
CA PRO A 116 7.16 15.05 -17.12
C PRO A 116 6.47 13.71 -17.37
N ILE A 117 6.09 13.04 -16.29
CA ILE A 117 5.48 11.71 -16.30
C ILE A 117 4.09 11.81 -15.69
N VAL A 118 3.10 11.25 -16.36
CA VAL A 118 1.77 11.02 -15.80
C VAL A 118 1.62 9.54 -15.51
N VAL A 119 1.31 9.18 -14.27
CA VAL A 119 0.92 7.83 -13.87
C VAL A 119 -0.59 7.81 -13.68
N ARG A 120 -1.30 7.25 -14.65
CA ARG A 120 -2.75 7.04 -14.62
C ARG A 120 -3.07 5.77 -13.85
N ILE A 121 -4.00 5.86 -12.90
CA ILE A 121 -4.38 4.76 -12.02
C ILE A 121 -5.90 4.75 -11.87
N PRO A 122 -6.62 3.77 -12.43
CA PRO A 122 -8.01 3.53 -12.09
C PRO A 122 -8.10 3.19 -10.59
N TYR A 123 -8.85 3.97 -9.82
CA TYR A 123 -8.97 3.80 -8.36
C TYR A 123 -10.41 3.94 -7.86
N GLY A 124 -10.62 3.58 -6.59
CA GLY A 124 -11.92 3.62 -5.93
C GLY A 124 -12.77 2.38 -6.22
N GLY A 125 -13.80 2.18 -5.41
CA GLY A 125 -14.61 0.97 -5.48
C GLY A 125 -16.04 1.22 -5.93
N GLY A 126 -16.95 0.32 -5.54
CA GLY A 126 -18.35 0.33 -5.93
C GLY A 126 -18.59 -0.26 -7.32
N ILE A 127 -17.72 -1.18 -7.75
CA ILE A 127 -17.80 -1.88 -9.04
C ILE A 127 -17.99 -3.39 -8.89
N GLY A 128 -18.09 -3.91 -7.66
CA GLY A 128 -18.25 -5.34 -7.40
C GLY A 128 -17.07 -6.18 -7.87
N ALA A 129 -15.86 -5.65 -7.82
CA ALA A 129 -14.65 -6.34 -8.26
C ALA A 129 -14.02 -7.20 -7.16
N VAL A 130 -13.17 -8.14 -7.58
CA VAL A 130 -12.41 -9.01 -6.67
C VAL A 130 -11.31 -8.21 -5.94
N GLU A 131 -10.62 -8.85 -5.00
CA GLU A 131 -9.53 -8.26 -4.20
C GLU A 131 -8.53 -7.49 -5.08
N HIS A 132 -8.02 -6.36 -4.58
CA HIS A 132 -7.05 -5.46 -5.24
C HIS A 132 -7.56 -4.62 -6.43
N HIS A 133 -8.87 -4.57 -6.67
CA HIS A 133 -9.45 -3.79 -7.78
C HIS A 133 -10.24 -2.55 -7.33
N SER A 134 -10.36 -2.33 -6.03
CA SER A 134 -11.24 -1.30 -5.45
C SER A 134 -10.57 -0.47 -4.35
N ASP A 135 -9.27 -0.61 -4.12
CA ASP A 135 -8.60 0.18 -3.10
C ASP A 135 -8.60 1.69 -3.46
N SER A 136 -8.25 2.50 -2.46
CA SER A 136 -8.12 3.95 -2.58
C SER A 136 -6.75 4.35 -2.02
N SER A 137 -5.76 4.38 -2.91
CA SER A 137 -4.33 4.48 -2.59
C SER A 137 -3.80 5.92 -2.57
N GLU A 138 -4.67 6.93 -2.66
CA GLU A 138 -4.29 8.34 -2.77
C GLU A 138 -3.41 8.85 -1.63
N ALA A 139 -3.59 8.32 -0.41
CA ALA A 139 -2.87 8.75 0.78
C ALA A 139 -1.35 8.50 0.65
N TYR A 140 -0.94 7.39 0.04
CA TYR A 140 0.47 7.07 -0.15
C TYR A 140 1.16 8.08 -1.07
N TYR A 141 0.47 8.46 -2.16
CA TYR A 141 0.98 9.42 -3.13
C TYR A 141 0.92 10.85 -2.58
N ALA A 142 -0.16 11.21 -1.89
CA ALA A 142 -0.32 12.54 -1.30
C ALA A 142 0.74 12.83 -0.23
N HIS A 143 1.15 11.82 0.54
CA HIS A 143 2.24 11.94 1.52
C HIS A 143 3.64 12.04 0.88
N THR A 144 3.78 11.72 -0.40
CA THR A 144 5.08 11.67 -1.09
C THR A 144 5.41 13.01 -1.73
N ALA A 145 6.24 13.80 -1.04
CA ALA A 145 6.68 15.11 -1.53
C ALA A 145 7.41 15.02 -2.89
N GLY A 146 7.04 15.92 -3.80
CA GLY A 146 7.56 15.97 -5.18
C GLY A 146 6.60 15.41 -6.23
N LEU A 147 5.49 14.80 -5.80
CA LEU A 147 4.37 14.41 -6.67
C LEU A 147 3.27 15.48 -6.65
N LYS A 148 2.53 15.58 -7.76
CA LYS A 148 1.18 16.14 -7.80
C LYS A 148 0.18 14.98 -7.80
N VAL A 149 -0.95 15.14 -7.12
CA VAL A 149 -1.98 14.09 -7.00
C VAL A 149 -3.33 14.69 -7.34
N VAL A 150 -3.96 14.16 -8.39
CA VAL A 150 -5.16 14.75 -9.01
C VAL A 150 -6.21 13.65 -9.22
N THR A 151 -7.48 13.98 -9.00
CA THR A 151 -8.61 13.07 -9.22
C THR A 151 -9.82 13.87 -9.71
N PRO A 152 -10.25 13.70 -10.98
CA PRO A 152 -11.40 14.41 -11.51
C PRO A 152 -12.70 13.83 -10.94
N ALA A 153 -13.76 14.64 -10.88
CA ALA A 153 -15.10 14.17 -10.50
C ALA A 153 -16.15 14.32 -11.63
N THR A 154 -15.83 15.07 -12.68
CA THR A 154 -16.73 15.36 -13.81
C THR A 154 -16.06 15.04 -15.14
N THR A 155 -16.85 14.93 -16.20
CA THR A 155 -16.37 14.63 -17.56
C THR A 155 -15.49 15.77 -18.11
N ALA A 156 -15.86 17.02 -17.85
CA ALA A 156 -15.05 18.18 -18.22
C ALA A 156 -13.68 18.22 -17.51
N ASP A 157 -13.64 17.84 -16.23
CA ASP A 157 -12.39 17.75 -15.47
C ASP A 157 -11.53 16.59 -15.93
N ALA A 158 -12.13 15.44 -16.26
CA ALA A 158 -11.40 14.30 -16.79
C ALA A 158 -10.59 14.67 -18.04
N TYR A 159 -11.20 15.41 -18.98
CA TYR A 159 -10.48 15.92 -20.14
C TYR A 159 -9.44 16.98 -19.75
N SER A 160 -9.87 18.05 -19.10
CA SER A 160 -9.02 19.23 -18.87
C SER A 160 -7.83 18.94 -17.96
N LEU A 161 -8.06 18.24 -16.84
CA LEU A 161 -7.00 17.93 -15.87
C LEU A 161 -6.00 16.92 -16.42
N LEU A 162 -6.42 15.97 -17.26
CA LEU A 162 -5.48 15.04 -17.90
C LEU A 162 -4.61 15.75 -18.93
N ARG A 163 -5.19 16.67 -19.73
CA ARG A 163 -4.40 17.53 -20.64
C ARG A 163 -3.37 18.35 -19.86
N GLU A 164 -3.76 18.97 -18.75
CA GLU A 164 -2.85 19.71 -17.88
C GLU A 164 -1.77 18.80 -17.27
N ALA A 165 -2.11 17.60 -16.82
CA ALA A 165 -1.16 16.63 -16.29
C ALA A 165 -0.08 16.28 -17.31
N ILE A 166 -0.48 16.04 -18.56
CA ILE A 166 0.43 15.67 -19.65
C ILE A 166 1.31 16.83 -20.06
N GLU A 167 0.89 18.09 -19.84
CA GLU A 167 1.66 19.31 -20.11
C GLU A 167 2.57 19.74 -18.94
N ASP A 168 2.30 19.22 -17.74
CA ASP A 168 3.05 19.54 -16.54
C ASP A 168 4.52 19.06 -16.63
N PRO A 169 5.50 19.87 -16.17
CA PRO A 169 6.90 19.46 -16.20
C PRO A 169 7.28 18.52 -15.03
N ASP A 170 6.40 18.31 -14.06
CA ASP A 170 6.60 17.49 -12.87
C ASP A 170 5.80 16.19 -12.91
N PRO A 171 6.17 15.17 -12.11
CA PRO A 171 5.40 13.94 -12.04
C PRO A 171 3.99 14.14 -11.47
N VAL A 172 3.00 13.59 -12.17
CA VAL A 172 1.59 13.65 -11.76
C VAL A 172 1.06 12.23 -11.57
N ILE A 173 0.50 11.96 -10.39
CA ILE A 173 -0.36 10.79 -10.14
C ILE A 173 -1.78 11.21 -10.47
N PHE A 174 -2.35 10.58 -11.50
CA PHE A 174 -3.67 10.88 -12.01
C PHE A 174 -4.60 9.71 -11.69
N LEU A 175 -5.45 9.91 -10.68
CA LEU A 175 -6.33 8.88 -10.15
C LEU A 175 -7.70 8.97 -10.86
N GLU A 176 -8.12 7.89 -11.50
CA GLU A 176 -9.33 7.86 -12.33
C GLU A 176 -10.46 7.13 -11.59
N PRO A 177 -11.59 7.80 -11.27
CA PRO A 177 -12.70 7.15 -10.58
C PRO A 177 -13.36 6.09 -11.46
N LYS A 178 -12.92 4.84 -11.35
CA LYS A 178 -13.28 3.78 -12.31
C LYS A 178 -14.78 3.48 -12.36
N ARG A 179 -15.46 3.64 -11.23
CA ARG A 179 -16.92 3.54 -11.12
C ARG A 179 -17.67 4.51 -12.05
N HIS A 180 -17.05 5.64 -12.39
CA HIS A 180 -17.68 6.71 -13.18
C HIS A 180 -17.24 6.76 -14.64
N TYR A 181 -16.42 5.82 -15.11
CA TYR A 181 -15.95 5.80 -16.52
C TYR A 181 -17.07 5.92 -17.55
N TRP A 182 -18.22 5.29 -17.28
CA TRP A 182 -19.35 5.22 -18.21
C TRP A 182 -20.49 6.16 -17.84
N THR A 183 -20.36 6.94 -16.77
CA THR A 183 -21.27 8.04 -16.44
C THR A 183 -21.16 9.09 -17.54
N LYS A 184 -22.30 9.54 -18.07
CA LYS A 184 -22.37 10.57 -19.12
C LYS A 184 -22.82 11.91 -18.55
N GLU A 185 -22.20 12.97 -19.04
CA GLU A 185 -22.55 14.36 -18.77
C GLU A 185 -22.63 15.14 -20.08
N GLU A 186 -23.48 16.16 -20.13
CA GLU A 186 -23.51 17.11 -21.25
C GLU A 186 -22.23 17.94 -21.23
N THR A 187 -21.30 17.62 -22.12
CA THR A 187 -19.95 18.21 -22.16
C THR A 187 -19.55 18.53 -23.59
N ALA A 188 -18.90 19.65 -23.81
CA ALA A 188 -18.26 19.99 -25.08
C ALA A 188 -16.75 19.81 -24.95
N LEU A 189 -16.11 19.05 -25.84
CA LEU A 189 -14.67 18.86 -25.89
C LEU A 189 -14.09 19.44 -27.20
N PRO A 190 -12.87 20.00 -27.20
CA PRO A 190 -12.00 20.24 -26.05
C PRO A 190 -12.54 21.33 -25.10
N CYS A 191 -12.37 21.13 -23.80
CA CYS A 191 -12.68 22.14 -22.78
C CYS A 191 -11.47 22.43 -21.90
N ARG A 192 -11.54 23.56 -21.17
CA ARG A 192 -10.60 23.87 -20.11
C ARG A 192 -11.36 24.27 -18.84
N THR A 193 -11.06 23.59 -17.75
CA THR A 193 -11.55 23.90 -16.41
C THR A 193 -10.47 24.59 -15.59
N GLU A 194 -10.74 24.86 -14.31
CA GLU A 194 -9.77 25.51 -13.42
C GLU A 194 -8.52 24.63 -13.23
N PRO A 195 -7.32 25.23 -13.04
CA PRO A 195 -6.06 24.49 -13.00
C PRO A 195 -5.87 23.65 -11.72
N PHE A 196 -4.77 22.90 -11.67
CA PHE A 196 -4.35 22.18 -10.47
C PHE A 196 -4.27 23.09 -9.24
N GLY A 197 -4.60 22.52 -8.09
CA GLY A 197 -4.64 23.25 -6.82
C GLY A 197 -5.79 24.26 -6.72
N THR A 198 -6.82 24.13 -7.56
CA THR A 198 -8.05 24.92 -7.48
C THR A 198 -9.26 24.00 -7.26
N ALA A 199 -9.93 24.15 -6.11
CA ALA A 199 -11.16 23.43 -5.79
C ALA A 199 -12.38 24.06 -6.48
N ALA A 200 -13.44 23.28 -6.67
CA ALA A 200 -14.69 23.74 -7.29
C ALA A 200 -15.88 23.58 -6.34
N VAL A 201 -16.67 24.64 -6.19
CA VAL A 201 -17.98 24.56 -5.54
C VAL A 201 -18.97 23.96 -6.54
N ARG A 202 -19.35 22.69 -6.34
CA ARG A 202 -20.28 21.96 -7.21
C ARG A 202 -21.74 22.25 -6.90
N ARG A 203 -22.02 22.57 -5.64
CA ARG A 203 -23.32 23.03 -5.15
C ARG A 203 -23.07 24.10 -4.09
N PRO A 204 -23.57 25.33 -4.23
CA PRO A 204 -23.48 26.32 -3.16
C PRO A 204 -24.38 25.91 -1.98
N GLY A 205 -24.03 26.37 -0.78
CA GLY A 205 -24.85 26.20 0.42
C GLY A 205 -24.31 27.01 1.59
N ILE A 206 -25.06 27.09 2.68
CA ILE A 206 -24.77 27.99 3.81
C ILE A 206 -24.69 27.30 5.17
N ASP A 207 -25.28 26.11 5.33
CA ASP A 207 -25.41 25.47 6.64
C ASP A 207 -24.18 24.63 7.03
N ALA A 208 -23.53 24.00 6.04
CA ALA A 208 -22.32 23.21 6.20
C ALA A 208 -21.54 23.08 4.88
N THR A 209 -20.22 22.90 4.97
CA THR A 209 -19.34 22.54 3.86
C THR A 209 -19.11 21.03 3.85
N LEU A 210 -19.48 20.39 2.75
CA LEU A 210 -19.21 18.99 2.45
C LEU A 210 -18.03 18.91 1.47
N VAL A 211 -16.87 18.53 1.99
CA VAL A 211 -15.61 18.42 1.22
C VAL A 211 -15.50 17.00 0.69
N ALA A 212 -15.33 16.84 -0.62
CA ALA A 212 -15.16 15.55 -1.28
C ALA A 212 -14.16 15.64 -2.44
N TYR A 213 -13.75 14.48 -2.97
CA TYR A 213 -12.91 14.39 -4.16
C TYR A 213 -13.17 13.08 -4.91
N GLY A 214 -12.84 13.05 -6.20
CA GLY A 214 -12.96 11.87 -7.06
C GLY A 214 -14.34 11.21 -6.99
N PRO A 215 -14.43 9.89 -6.74
CA PRO A 215 -15.71 9.18 -6.76
C PRO A 215 -16.70 9.63 -5.67
N SER A 216 -16.20 10.17 -4.55
CA SER A 216 -17.03 10.61 -3.41
C SER A 216 -17.82 11.89 -3.69
N VAL A 217 -17.49 12.66 -4.72
CA VAL A 217 -18.22 13.89 -5.08
C VAL A 217 -19.65 13.57 -5.51
N ALA A 218 -19.86 12.49 -6.27
CA ALA A 218 -21.20 12.05 -6.66
C ALA A 218 -22.07 11.69 -5.43
N VAL A 219 -21.47 11.03 -4.44
CA VAL A 219 -22.13 10.70 -3.18
C VAL A 219 -22.43 11.96 -2.36
N ALA A 220 -21.51 12.92 -2.33
CA ALA A 220 -21.69 14.19 -1.65
C ALA A 220 -22.82 15.03 -2.27
N LEU A 221 -22.91 15.08 -3.60
CA LEU A 221 -24.01 15.75 -4.31
C LEU A 221 -25.37 15.09 -4.03
N ALA A 222 -25.43 13.75 -4.06
CA ALA A 222 -26.65 13.02 -3.72
C ALA A 222 -27.09 13.28 -2.28
N ALA A 223 -26.15 13.23 -1.32
CA ALA A 223 -26.44 13.54 0.08
C ALA A 223 -26.89 14.99 0.29
N ALA A 224 -26.29 15.96 -0.42
CA ALA A 224 -26.71 17.36 -0.34
C ALA A 224 -28.12 17.58 -0.94
N ALA A 225 -28.49 16.83 -1.98
CA ALA A 225 -29.84 16.85 -2.55
C ALA A 225 -30.88 16.31 -1.55
N GLU A 226 -30.59 15.19 -0.87
CA GLU A 226 -31.47 14.64 0.18
C GLU A 226 -31.52 15.53 1.42
N ALA A 227 -30.39 16.14 1.82
CA ALA A 227 -30.33 17.09 2.93
C ALA A 227 -31.23 18.33 2.67
N ALA A 228 -31.29 18.80 1.42
CA ALA A 228 -32.17 19.90 1.04
C ALA A 228 -33.65 19.58 1.24
N ALA A 229 -34.07 18.31 1.04
CA ALA A 229 -35.45 17.87 1.27
C ALA A 229 -35.88 17.94 2.74
N VAL A 230 -34.92 17.94 3.67
CA VAL A 230 -35.15 18.12 5.11
C VAL A 230 -34.74 19.51 5.63
N GLY A 231 -34.48 20.45 4.71
CA GLY A 231 -34.24 21.86 5.02
C GLY A 231 -32.81 22.21 5.43
N LEU A 232 -31.81 21.39 5.06
CA LEU A 232 -30.39 21.69 5.21
C LEU A 232 -29.78 22.10 3.87
N ASP A 233 -29.22 23.31 3.79
CA ASP A 233 -28.57 23.82 2.59
C ASP A 233 -27.04 23.63 2.65
N VAL A 234 -26.56 22.55 2.07
CA VAL A 234 -25.17 22.07 2.21
C VAL A 234 -24.33 22.41 0.97
N GLU A 235 -23.23 23.13 1.17
CA GLU A 235 -22.25 23.38 0.12
C GLU A 235 -21.46 22.10 -0.20
N VAL A 236 -21.27 21.77 -1.47
CA VAL A 236 -20.40 20.66 -1.91
C VAL A 236 -19.16 21.23 -2.56
N LEU A 237 -18.01 21.04 -1.90
CA LEU A 237 -16.70 21.47 -2.37
C LEU A 237 -15.92 20.24 -2.88
N ASP A 238 -15.69 20.20 -4.19
CA ASP A 238 -14.86 19.21 -4.85
C ASP A 238 -13.40 19.70 -4.89
N LEU A 239 -12.50 18.98 -4.24
CA LEU A 239 -11.10 19.39 -4.14
C LEU A 239 -10.36 19.31 -5.48
N ARG A 240 -10.69 18.34 -6.35
CA ARG A 240 -10.06 18.05 -7.66
C ARG A 240 -8.56 17.67 -7.60
N THR A 241 -7.77 18.40 -6.83
CA THR A 241 -6.35 18.20 -6.58
C THR A 241 -6.12 17.96 -5.09
N LEU A 242 -5.42 16.88 -4.75
CA LEU A 242 -5.02 16.57 -3.38
C LEU A 242 -3.64 17.14 -3.06
N VAL A 243 -2.76 17.18 -4.06
CA VAL A 243 -1.44 17.82 -3.95
C VAL A 243 -1.13 18.63 -5.22
N PRO A 244 -0.96 19.95 -5.13
CA PRO A 244 -1.20 20.80 -3.96
C PRO A 244 -2.69 20.96 -3.64
N LEU A 245 -3.04 21.00 -2.35
CA LEU A 245 -4.41 21.25 -1.89
C LEU A 245 -4.75 22.74 -1.98
N ASP A 246 -5.97 23.08 -2.43
CA ASP A 246 -6.51 24.44 -2.39
C ASP A 246 -6.96 24.81 -0.96
N ASP A 247 -5.99 25.14 -0.11
CA ASP A 247 -6.22 25.53 1.28
C ASP A 247 -7.07 26.81 1.40
N ARG A 248 -6.98 27.71 0.41
CA ARG A 248 -7.72 28.96 0.38
C ARG A 248 -9.21 28.71 0.16
N ALA A 249 -9.60 28.02 -0.91
CA ALA A 249 -11.02 27.76 -1.19
C ALA A 249 -11.65 26.93 -0.07
N LEU A 250 -10.93 25.94 0.45
CA LEU A 250 -11.34 25.13 1.59
C LEU A 250 -11.61 25.98 2.83
N THR A 251 -10.66 26.83 3.23
CA THR A 251 -10.82 27.65 4.44
C THR A 251 -11.87 28.74 4.27
N GLU A 252 -12.00 29.34 3.08
CA GLU A 252 -13.05 30.32 2.77
C GLU A 252 -14.43 29.69 2.88
N SER A 253 -14.65 28.52 2.27
CA SER A 253 -15.89 27.78 2.36
C SER A 253 -16.27 27.46 3.81
N VAL A 254 -15.35 26.85 4.57
CA VAL A 254 -15.62 26.47 5.97
C VAL A 254 -15.84 27.69 6.86
N ARG A 255 -15.16 28.82 6.61
CA ARG A 255 -15.41 30.07 7.37
C ARG A 255 -16.79 30.64 7.09
N ARG A 256 -17.34 30.49 5.88
CA ARG A 256 -18.71 30.92 5.56
C ARG A 256 -19.77 30.06 6.26
N THR A 257 -19.63 28.74 6.23
CA THR A 257 -20.64 27.81 6.75
C THR A 257 -20.47 27.50 8.24
N GLY A 258 -19.24 27.60 8.75
CA GLY A 258 -18.87 27.28 10.13
C GLY A 258 -18.90 25.79 10.49
N ARG A 259 -19.15 24.89 9.53
CA ARG A 259 -19.24 23.43 9.76
C ARG A 259 -18.62 22.68 8.59
N CYS A 260 -17.88 21.62 8.86
CA CYS A 260 -17.17 20.86 7.84
C CYS A 260 -17.34 19.35 8.01
N LEU A 261 -17.72 18.67 6.93
CA LEU A 261 -17.73 17.21 6.79
C LEU A 261 -16.83 16.81 5.63
N VAL A 262 -15.85 15.94 5.85
CA VAL A 262 -14.99 15.41 4.77
C VAL A 262 -15.44 14.01 4.38
N VAL A 263 -15.59 13.74 3.08
CA VAL A 263 -16.04 12.45 2.52
C VAL A 263 -15.01 11.91 1.53
N HIS A 264 -14.56 10.67 1.74
CA HIS A 264 -13.68 9.97 0.81
C HIS A 264 -13.79 8.43 0.96
N GLU A 265 -13.50 7.68 -0.10
CA GLU A 265 -13.64 6.20 -0.08
C GLU A 265 -12.52 5.49 0.67
N SER A 266 -11.34 6.07 0.78
CA SER A 266 -10.22 5.45 1.51
C SER A 266 -10.55 5.23 3.00
N GLN A 267 -9.74 4.39 3.64
CA GLN A 267 -9.77 4.17 5.07
C GLN A 267 -9.68 5.49 5.86
N GLY A 268 -10.33 5.52 7.01
CA GLY A 268 -10.42 6.70 7.85
C GLY A 268 -9.14 6.98 8.63
N PHE A 269 -8.44 5.93 9.06
CA PHE A 269 -7.15 6.06 9.72
C PHE A 269 -6.06 6.44 8.71
N ALA A 270 -5.38 7.56 8.97
CA ALA A 270 -4.31 8.10 8.12
C ALA A 270 -4.70 8.41 6.64
N GLY A 271 -5.99 8.41 6.30
CA GLY A 271 -6.46 8.88 5.00
C GLY A 271 -6.32 10.40 4.84
N VAL A 272 -6.42 10.89 3.59
CA VAL A 272 -6.24 12.32 3.26
C VAL A 272 -7.23 13.22 4.00
N GLY A 273 -8.43 12.72 4.33
CA GLY A 273 -9.39 13.45 5.16
C GLY A 273 -8.88 13.81 6.55
N ALA A 274 -7.90 13.10 7.10
CA ALA A 274 -7.28 13.45 8.38
C ALA A 274 -6.44 14.75 8.27
N GLU A 275 -5.67 14.91 7.20
CA GLU A 275 -4.89 16.12 6.93
C GLU A 275 -5.81 17.32 6.68
N ILE A 276 -6.87 17.13 5.89
CA ILE A 276 -7.89 18.16 5.63
C ILE A 276 -8.53 18.62 6.95
N ALA A 277 -8.91 17.67 7.82
CA ALA A 277 -9.51 18.00 9.10
C ALA A 277 -8.55 18.76 10.03
N ALA A 278 -7.27 18.36 10.07
CA ALA A 278 -6.24 19.06 10.85
C ALA A 278 -6.03 20.49 10.33
N LEU A 279 -5.88 20.67 9.01
CA LEU A 279 -5.70 21.98 8.39
C LEU A 279 -6.89 22.90 8.65
N VAL A 280 -8.11 22.40 8.49
CA VAL A 280 -9.34 23.18 8.78
C VAL A 280 -9.39 23.53 10.27
N GLN A 281 -9.07 22.60 11.15
CA GLN A 281 -9.05 22.84 12.59
C GLN A 281 -8.05 23.95 12.95
N GLU A 282 -6.84 23.92 12.40
CA GLU A 282 -5.80 24.92 12.68
C GLU A 282 -6.17 26.31 12.12
N ARG A 283 -6.72 26.36 10.91
CA ARG A 283 -6.91 27.62 10.18
C ARG A 283 -8.29 28.24 10.33
N CYS A 284 -9.28 27.48 10.80
CA CYS A 284 -10.67 27.92 10.93
C CYS A 284 -11.21 27.76 12.35
N PHE A 285 -10.36 27.52 13.36
CA PHE A 285 -10.80 27.28 14.74
C PHE A 285 -11.78 28.34 15.26
N ASP A 286 -11.53 29.61 14.93
CA ASP A 286 -12.33 30.76 15.32
C ASP A 286 -13.71 30.83 14.62
N ALA A 287 -13.87 30.11 13.50
CA ALA A 287 -15.11 30.08 12.72
C ALA A 287 -15.92 28.77 12.89
N LEU A 288 -15.30 27.71 13.43
CA LEU A 288 -15.93 26.40 13.59
C LEU A 288 -17.01 26.42 14.69
N ARG A 289 -18.23 26.02 14.33
CA ARG A 289 -19.39 25.84 15.22
C ARG A 289 -19.57 24.40 15.68
N ALA A 290 -18.85 23.46 15.06
CA ALA A 290 -18.87 22.04 15.34
C ALA A 290 -17.49 21.46 15.00
N PRO A 291 -17.09 20.31 15.58
CA PRO A 291 -15.86 19.63 15.17
C PRO A 291 -15.94 19.24 13.70
N VAL A 292 -14.80 19.27 13.00
CA VAL A 292 -14.70 18.71 11.65
C VAL A 292 -14.95 17.20 11.74
N LEU A 293 -15.98 16.71 11.05
CA LEU A 293 -16.29 15.28 11.00
C LEU A 293 -15.78 14.68 9.68
N ARG A 294 -15.63 13.35 9.67
CA ARG A 294 -15.18 12.58 8.50
C ARG A 294 -16.08 11.37 8.31
N VAL A 295 -16.47 11.12 7.07
CA VAL A 295 -17.24 9.93 6.65
C VAL A 295 -16.45 9.23 5.56
N THR A 296 -15.85 8.10 5.93
CA THR A 296 -14.79 7.44 5.14
C THR A 296 -15.14 5.99 4.84
N GLY A 297 -14.30 5.32 4.04
CA GLY A 297 -14.19 3.86 4.09
C GLY A 297 -13.90 3.38 5.51
N LEU A 298 -14.23 2.12 5.81
CA LEU A 298 -13.98 1.52 7.12
C LEU A 298 -12.49 1.16 7.27
N ASP A 299 -11.98 1.14 8.51
CA ASP A 299 -10.58 0.80 8.84
C ASP A 299 -10.34 -0.72 8.82
N VAL A 300 -10.66 -1.34 7.69
CA VAL A 300 -10.48 -2.76 7.37
C VAL A 300 -9.94 -2.88 5.95
N PRO A 301 -9.31 -4.00 5.56
CA PRO A 301 -9.03 -4.28 4.16
C PRO A 301 -10.28 -4.12 3.29
N TYR A 302 -10.11 -3.69 2.04
CA TYR A 302 -11.26 -3.53 1.14
C TYR A 302 -12.01 -4.87 1.03
N PRO A 303 -13.31 -4.92 1.32
CA PRO A 303 -13.98 -6.19 1.47
C PRO A 303 -14.44 -6.76 0.11
N PRO A 304 -14.81 -8.04 0.05
CA PRO A 304 -15.41 -8.63 -1.14
C PRO A 304 -16.69 -7.91 -1.59
N PRO A 305 -17.11 -8.05 -2.86
CA PRO A 305 -18.25 -7.35 -3.47
C PRO A 305 -19.54 -7.31 -2.64
N LEU A 306 -19.89 -8.43 -2.00
CA LEU A 306 -21.12 -8.54 -1.20
C LEU A 306 -21.16 -7.60 0.02
N LEU A 307 -20.00 -7.15 0.49
CA LEU A 307 -19.85 -6.29 1.66
C LEU A 307 -19.43 -4.86 1.29
N GLU A 308 -19.24 -4.58 0.00
CA GLU A 308 -18.74 -3.29 -0.52
C GLU A 308 -19.64 -2.12 -0.10
N GLY A 309 -20.96 -2.31 -0.13
CA GLY A 309 -21.93 -1.30 0.27
C GLY A 309 -21.85 -0.90 1.75
N ALA A 310 -21.42 -1.80 2.64
CA ALA A 310 -21.22 -1.50 4.06
C ALA A 310 -19.90 -0.75 4.32
N TYR A 311 -18.90 -0.98 3.48
CA TYR A 311 -17.59 -0.34 3.57
C TYR A 311 -17.62 1.11 3.10
N LEU A 312 -18.22 1.36 1.93
CA LEU A 312 -18.20 2.67 1.29
C LEU A 312 -18.94 3.74 2.11
N PRO A 313 -18.53 5.02 2.00
CA PRO A 313 -19.18 6.16 2.66
C PRO A 313 -20.50 6.53 1.96
N GLY A 314 -21.50 5.66 1.97
CA GLY A 314 -22.78 5.88 1.28
C GLY A 314 -23.59 7.08 1.79
N VAL A 315 -24.60 7.51 1.01
CA VAL A 315 -25.43 8.71 1.28
C VAL A 315 -25.99 8.73 2.70
N ALA A 316 -26.52 7.61 3.19
CA ALA A 316 -27.06 7.51 4.55
C ALA A 316 -26.01 7.85 5.65
N ARG A 317 -24.76 7.42 5.48
CA ARG A 317 -23.66 7.74 6.42
C ARG A 317 -23.28 9.21 6.35
N VAL A 318 -23.33 9.81 5.16
CA VAL A 318 -23.09 11.25 4.97
C VAL A 318 -24.19 12.09 5.63
N LEU A 319 -25.46 11.73 5.42
CA LEU A 319 -26.61 12.39 6.08
C LEU A 319 -26.53 12.27 7.61
N ALA A 320 -26.16 11.10 8.14
CA ALA A 320 -25.93 10.92 9.57
C ALA A 320 -24.80 11.82 10.09
N GLY A 321 -23.73 11.99 9.30
CA GLY A 321 -22.64 12.94 9.60
C GLY A 321 -23.11 14.40 9.61
N LEU A 322 -23.90 14.81 8.62
CA LEU A 322 -24.49 16.15 8.54
C LEU A 322 -25.46 16.43 9.71
N HIS A 323 -26.25 15.43 10.10
CA HIS A 323 -27.14 15.53 11.26
C HIS A 323 -26.33 15.75 12.55
N ARG A 324 -25.24 15.01 12.74
CA ARG A 324 -24.32 15.21 13.88
C ARG A 324 -23.66 16.60 13.90
N LEU A 325 -23.35 17.17 12.73
CA LEU A 325 -22.82 18.55 12.63
C LEU A 325 -23.87 19.62 12.96
N SER A 326 -25.13 19.35 12.62
CA SER A 326 -26.25 20.28 12.80
C SER A 326 -26.80 20.26 14.23
N GLY A 327 -26.54 19.20 14.99
CA GLY A 327 -27.10 18.95 16.30
C GLY A 327 -26.38 19.59 17.49
N VAL A 328 -26.21 20.93 17.49
CA VAL A 328 -26.01 21.77 18.71
C VAL A 328 -26.43 23.23 18.42
N ASP A 329 -27.65 23.50 17.94
CA ASP A 329 -28.10 24.88 17.67
C ASP A 329 -29.62 25.13 17.91
N GLY A 330 -30.23 24.44 18.87
CA GLY A 330 -31.48 24.92 19.51
C GLY A 330 -32.75 24.99 18.64
N ARG A 331 -32.80 24.43 17.43
CA ARG A 331 -34.07 24.17 16.73
C ARG A 331 -34.70 22.90 17.32
N PRO A 332 -35.94 22.91 17.83
CA PRO A 332 -36.55 21.73 18.41
C PRO A 332 -36.69 20.66 17.31
N ALA A 333 -35.97 19.55 17.48
CA ALA A 333 -36.23 18.31 16.76
C ALA A 333 -37.51 17.69 17.36
N ASP A 334 -38.63 18.35 17.14
CA ASP A 334 -39.95 17.77 17.39
C ASP A 334 -40.55 17.36 16.04
N ARG A 335 -39.88 16.41 15.39
CA ARG A 335 -40.51 15.54 14.41
C ARG A 335 -39.94 14.14 14.62
N PRO A 336 -40.80 13.12 14.77
CA PRO A 336 -40.35 11.76 14.95
C PRO A 336 -39.49 11.34 13.76
N VAL A 337 -38.39 10.67 14.07
CA VAL A 337 -37.67 9.82 13.12
C VAL A 337 -38.73 8.93 12.47
N PRO A 338 -38.91 8.93 11.13
CA PRO A 338 -39.82 7.98 10.51
C PRO A 338 -39.35 6.56 10.90
N PRO A 339 -40.27 5.65 11.26
CA PRO A 339 -39.90 4.28 11.60
C PRO A 339 -39.10 3.65 10.46
N ALA A 340 -38.15 2.79 10.82
CA ALA A 340 -37.24 2.13 9.90
C ALA A 340 -37.97 1.70 8.62
N ALA A 341 -37.57 2.29 7.49
CA ALA A 341 -38.14 1.95 6.20
C ALA A 341 -37.86 0.46 5.93
N GLY A 342 -38.92 -0.30 5.64
CA GLY A 342 -38.79 -1.69 5.21
C GLY A 342 -37.84 -1.81 4.03
N ARG A 343 -37.07 -2.89 3.97
CA ARG A 343 -36.12 -3.14 2.89
C ARG A 343 -36.88 -3.67 1.68
N THR A 344 -36.71 -3.03 0.54
CA THR A 344 -37.32 -3.45 -0.73
C THR A 344 -36.37 -4.36 -1.50
N PHE A 345 -36.80 -5.58 -1.77
CA PHE A 345 -36.14 -6.53 -2.67
C PHE A 345 -36.68 -6.29 -4.08
N SER A 346 -35.77 -5.98 -5.01
CA SER A 346 -36.09 -5.73 -6.42
C SER A 346 -35.72 -6.96 -7.26
N LEU A 347 -36.34 -7.14 -8.43
CA LEU A 347 -36.04 -8.25 -9.33
C LEU A 347 -34.54 -8.23 -9.69
N PRO A 348 -33.75 -9.24 -9.30
CA PRO A 348 -32.33 -9.30 -9.63
C PRO A 348 -32.13 -9.62 -11.12
N ASP A 349 -30.93 -9.35 -11.63
CA ASP A 349 -30.54 -9.85 -12.95
C ASP A 349 -30.48 -11.38 -12.91
N LEU A 350 -31.28 -12.03 -13.76
CA LEU A 350 -31.41 -13.48 -13.85
C LEU A 350 -30.40 -14.12 -14.83
N GLY A 351 -29.48 -13.32 -15.39
CA GLY A 351 -28.43 -13.75 -16.31
C GLY A 351 -28.79 -13.58 -17.78
N GLU A 352 -27.76 -13.64 -18.64
CA GLU A 352 -27.87 -13.63 -20.12
C GLU A 352 -28.49 -12.36 -20.76
N GLY A 353 -28.50 -11.22 -20.06
CA GLY A 353 -28.98 -9.95 -20.61
C GLY A 353 -30.51 -9.85 -20.71
N LEU A 354 -31.24 -10.62 -19.91
CA LEU A 354 -32.69 -10.56 -19.81
C LEU A 354 -33.12 -9.26 -19.11
N THR A 355 -34.02 -8.51 -19.74
CA THR A 355 -34.47 -7.19 -19.23
C THR A 355 -35.76 -7.25 -18.42
N GLU A 356 -36.48 -8.36 -18.48
CA GLU A 356 -37.78 -8.57 -17.84
C GLU A 356 -38.06 -10.06 -17.57
N ALA A 357 -38.92 -10.35 -16.60
CA ALA A 357 -39.40 -11.68 -16.25
C ALA A 357 -40.88 -11.63 -15.85
N GLU A 358 -41.66 -12.66 -16.18
CA GLU A 358 -43.06 -12.78 -15.76
C GLU A 358 -43.13 -13.44 -14.38
N LEU A 359 -43.83 -12.84 -13.43
CA LEU A 359 -44.03 -13.45 -12.12
C LEU A 359 -45.09 -14.56 -12.21
N LEU A 360 -44.72 -15.82 -12.06
CA LEU A 360 -45.67 -16.94 -12.13
C LEU A 360 -46.50 -17.08 -10.85
N GLU A 361 -45.82 -17.10 -9.71
CA GLU A 361 -46.46 -17.40 -8.42
C GLU A 361 -45.69 -16.78 -7.25
N TRP A 362 -46.43 -16.16 -6.32
CA TRP A 362 -45.91 -15.80 -5.00
C TRP A 362 -46.01 -17.00 -4.05
N LYS A 363 -44.94 -17.27 -3.31
CA LYS A 363 -44.90 -18.30 -2.25
C LYS A 363 -45.11 -17.73 -0.85
N VAL A 364 -45.36 -16.43 -0.75
CA VAL A 364 -45.57 -15.67 0.51
C VAL A 364 -46.68 -14.63 0.33
N GLU A 365 -47.39 -14.31 1.41
CA GLU A 365 -48.41 -13.26 1.45
C GLU A 365 -47.98 -12.06 2.32
N VAL A 366 -48.66 -10.91 2.15
CA VAL A 366 -48.43 -9.75 3.03
C VAL A 366 -48.83 -10.10 4.46
N GLY A 367 -47.89 -9.93 5.40
CA GLY A 367 -48.02 -10.32 6.79
C GLY A 367 -47.24 -11.60 7.15
N ASP A 368 -46.75 -12.36 6.17
CA ASP A 368 -45.99 -13.58 6.46
C ASP A 368 -44.57 -13.27 6.98
N PRO A 369 -44.06 -14.07 7.94
CA PRO A 369 -42.65 -14.06 8.27
C PRO A 369 -41.84 -14.79 7.19
N VAL A 370 -40.77 -14.15 6.74
CA VAL A 370 -39.83 -14.68 5.74
C VAL A 370 -38.45 -14.79 6.38
N ALA A 371 -37.80 -15.93 6.19
CA ALA A 371 -36.40 -16.14 6.58
C ALA A 371 -35.45 -15.75 5.44
N HIS A 372 -34.19 -15.44 5.79
CA HIS A 372 -33.14 -15.25 4.80
C HIS A 372 -33.00 -16.52 3.93
N ASP A 373 -32.89 -16.33 2.61
CA ASP A 373 -32.86 -17.36 1.56
C ASP A 373 -34.15 -18.18 1.37
N GLN A 374 -35.25 -17.84 2.05
CA GLN A 374 -36.54 -18.49 1.80
C GLN A 374 -37.06 -18.11 0.40
N VAL A 375 -37.47 -19.10 -0.39
CA VAL A 375 -38.09 -18.87 -1.71
C VAL A 375 -39.39 -18.09 -1.52
N VAL A 376 -39.46 -16.90 -2.11
CA VAL A 376 -40.62 -16.00 -2.03
C VAL A 376 -41.44 -15.95 -3.31
N ALA A 377 -40.85 -16.24 -4.46
CA ALA A 377 -41.53 -16.19 -5.75
C ALA A 377 -40.91 -17.13 -6.78
N GLU A 378 -41.69 -17.48 -7.80
CA GLU A 378 -41.22 -18.12 -9.04
C GLU A 378 -41.47 -17.18 -10.21
N VAL A 379 -40.44 -16.97 -11.04
CA VAL A 379 -40.50 -16.12 -12.23
C VAL A 379 -40.16 -16.91 -13.48
N GLU A 380 -40.87 -16.68 -14.57
CA GLU A 380 -40.59 -17.24 -15.89
C GLU A 380 -39.83 -16.22 -16.74
N THR A 381 -38.76 -16.70 -17.36
CA THR A 381 -38.01 -15.97 -18.39
C THR A 381 -38.19 -16.67 -19.73
N ALA A 382 -37.72 -16.05 -20.82
CA ALA A 382 -37.80 -16.63 -22.16
C ALA A 382 -37.11 -18.01 -22.34
N LYS A 383 -36.36 -18.49 -21.36
CA LYS A 383 -35.57 -19.74 -21.44
C LYS A 383 -35.82 -20.72 -20.30
N SER A 384 -36.25 -20.27 -19.12
CA SER A 384 -36.43 -21.11 -17.94
C SER A 384 -37.26 -20.43 -16.84
N VAL A 385 -37.82 -21.25 -15.95
CA VAL A 385 -38.41 -20.81 -14.68
C VAL A 385 -37.33 -20.76 -13.60
N VAL A 386 -37.27 -19.67 -12.84
CA VAL A 386 -36.27 -19.41 -11.79
C VAL A 386 -36.98 -19.11 -10.47
N THR A 387 -36.48 -19.67 -9.37
CA THR A 387 -36.98 -19.38 -8.02
C THR A 387 -36.22 -18.20 -7.42
N LEU A 388 -36.94 -17.30 -6.75
CA LEU A 388 -36.38 -16.11 -6.11
C LEU A 388 -36.30 -16.30 -4.59
N PRO A 389 -35.11 -16.54 -4.01
CA PRO A 389 -34.91 -16.51 -2.57
C PRO A 389 -34.90 -15.07 -2.04
N SER A 390 -35.52 -14.84 -0.88
CA SER A 390 -35.49 -13.53 -0.21
C SER A 390 -34.10 -13.25 0.38
N PRO A 391 -33.48 -12.10 0.06
CA PRO A 391 -32.22 -11.69 0.70
C PRO A 391 -32.43 -11.12 2.12
N PHE A 392 -33.68 -10.99 2.59
CA PHE A 392 -34.02 -10.36 3.86
C PHE A 392 -34.85 -11.30 4.74
N ALA A 393 -34.64 -11.25 6.05
CA ALA A 393 -35.50 -11.87 7.04
C ALA A 393 -36.40 -10.80 7.68
N GLY A 394 -37.68 -11.10 7.90
CA GLY A 394 -38.64 -10.18 8.52
C GLY A 394 -40.07 -10.45 8.06
N THR A 395 -40.98 -9.50 8.29
CA THR A 395 -42.40 -9.63 7.90
C THR A 395 -42.67 -8.94 6.57
N VAL A 396 -43.32 -9.65 5.63
CA VAL A 396 -43.72 -9.06 4.34
C VAL A 396 -44.70 -7.92 4.58
N THR A 397 -44.38 -6.74 4.08
CA THR A 397 -45.22 -5.53 4.19
C THR A 397 -45.91 -5.15 2.89
N ALA A 398 -45.32 -5.53 1.74
CA ALA A 398 -45.92 -5.30 0.43
C ALA A 398 -45.39 -6.29 -0.60
N LEU A 399 -46.28 -6.74 -1.49
CA LEU A 399 -45.98 -7.37 -2.77
C LEU A 399 -46.29 -6.35 -3.86
N HIS A 400 -45.28 -5.96 -4.65
CA HIS A 400 -45.37 -4.81 -5.54
C HIS A 400 -45.96 -5.12 -6.92
N CYS A 401 -46.17 -6.40 -7.24
CA CYS A 401 -46.86 -6.85 -8.44
C CYS A 401 -47.73 -8.10 -8.18
N PRO A 402 -48.87 -8.26 -8.88
CA PRO A 402 -49.65 -9.49 -8.92
C PRO A 402 -48.95 -10.59 -9.74
N ALA A 403 -49.30 -11.85 -9.46
CA ALA A 403 -48.91 -12.98 -10.30
C ALA A 403 -49.51 -12.84 -11.72
N GLY A 404 -48.72 -13.16 -12.75
CA GLY A 404 -49.01 -13.00 -14.17
C GLY A 404 -48.54 -11.67 -14.78
N GLU A 405 -47.85 -10.81 -14.02
CA GLU A 405 -47.32 -9.53 -14.52
C GLU A 405 -45.83 -9.62 -14.90
N VAL A 406 -45.47 -8.96 -16.00
CA VAL A 406 -44.08 -8.85 -16.46
C VAL A 406 -43.37 -7.72 -15.71
N VAL A 407 -42.34 -8.06 -14.95
CA VAL A 407 -41.55 -7.16 -14.11
C VAL A 407 -40.18 -6.94 -14.74
N ARG A 408 -39.71 -5.69 -14.78
CA ARG A 408 -38.37 -5.35 -15.29
C ARG A 408 -37.30 -5.59 -14.23
N VAL A 409 -36.11 -5.99 -14.66
CA VAL A 409 -34.95 -6.10 -13.77
C VAL A 409 -34.70 -4.76 -13.07
N GLY A 410 -34.52 -4.79 -11.75
CA GLY A 410 -34.38 -3.61 -10.90
C GLY A 410 -35.69 -2.96 -10.44
N ALA A 411 -36.86 -3.43 -10.88
CA ALA A 411 -38.14 -2.98 -10.34
C ALA A 411 -38.42 -3.64 -8.97
N PRO A 412 -39.08 -2.93 -8.04
CA PRO A 412 -39.40 -3.45 -6.70
C PRO A 412 -40.35 -4.66 -6.80
N LEU A 413 -40.04 -5.73 -6.08
CA LEU A 413 -40.85 -6.96 -6.03
C LEU A 413 -41.51 -7.14 -4.67
N LEU A 414 -40.71 -7.09 -3.60
CA LEU A 414 -41.12 -7.44 -2.24
C LEU A 414 -40.61 -6.37 -1.26
N SER A 415 -41.37 -6.03 -0.22
CA SER A 415 -40.86 -5.21 0.89
C SER A 415 -41.03 -5.92 2.22
N VAL A 416 -39.97 -5.94 3.02
CA VAL A 416 -39.90 -6.67 4.30
C VAL A 416 -39.56 -5.68 5.41
N ALA A 417 -40.37 -5.69 6.48
CA ALA A 417 -40.07 -4.97 7.71
C ALA A 417 -39.30 -5.87 8.67
N GLU A 418 -38.26 -5.32 9.30
CA GLU A 418 -37.53 -6.02 10.35
C GLU A 418 -38.38 -6.12 11.62
N PRO A 419 -38.28 -7.20 12.40
CA PRO A 419 -38.93 -7.29 13.69
C PRO A 419 -38.34 -6.24 14.65
N ASP A 420 -39.22 -5.47 15.30
CA ASP A 420 -38.89 -4.49 16.33
C ASP A 420 -38.18 -5.18 17.51
N ASN A 421 -36.84 -5.18 17.51
CA ASN A 421 -36.05 -5.56 18.68
C ASN A 421 -35.81 -4.34 19.57
N ALA A 422 -36.86 -3.92 20.27
CA ALA A 422 -36.74 -3.07 21.44
C ALA A 422 -36.38 -3.93 22.66
N SER A 423 -35.08 -4.08 22.96
CA SER A 423 -34.52 -4.17 24.33
C SER A 423 -33.03 -4.57 24.32
N GLY A 424 -32.13 -3.58 24.25
CA GLY A 424 -30.71 -3.75 24.53
C GLY A 424 -30.42 -3.64 26.03
N ALA A 425 -30.99 -4.53 26.84
CA ALA A 425 -30.60 -4.70 28.24
C ALA A 425 -29.40 -5.65 28.32
N VAL A 426 -28.38 -5.19 29.05
CA VAL A 426 -27.23 -5.96 29.54
C VAL A 426 -27.67 -7.24 30.26
N LEU A 427 -27.04 -8.38 29.98
CA LEU A 427 -26.80 -9.53 30.89
C LEU A 427 -25.87 -10.55 30.18
N THR A 428 -24.58 -10.64 30.53
CA THR A 428 -24.00 -11.57 31.53
C THR A 428 -24.51 -13.02 31.48
N GLY A 429 -23.72 -13.91 30.84
CA GLY A 429 -23.04 -15.04 31.48
C GLY A 429 -23.76 -16.40 31.70
N TYR A 430 -22.97 -17.46 31.42
CA TYR A 430 -22.98 -18.86 31.91
C TYR A 430 -23.88 -19.88 31.17
N GLY A 431 -23.47 -21.12 30.86
CA GLY A 431 -22.28 -21.93 31.20
C GLY A 431 -22.23 -23.22 30.34
N THR A 432 -21.04 -23.71 29.98
CA THR A 432 -20.24 -24.79 30.62
C THR A 432 -20.49 -26.22 30.12
N GLY A 433 -19.46 -26.80 29.49
CA GLY A 433 -19.12 -28.21 29.49
C GLY A 433 -17.58 -28.33 29.53
N ALA A 434 -17.04 -28.98 30.56
CA ALA A 434 -15.68 -28.81 31.07
C ALA A 434 -14.62 -29.80 30.51
N SER A 435 -13.36 -29.36 30.41
CA SER A 435 -12.20 -30.01 31.07
C SER A 435 -10.93 -29.14 31.09
N GLU A 436 -10.42 -28.92 32.32
CA GLU A 436 -9.07 -28.62 32.84
C GLU A 436 -8.09 -27.70 32.03
N ARG A 437 -7.96 -26.41 32.35
CA ARG A 437 -7.13 -25.71 33.38
C ARG A 437 -5.60 -25.73 33.16
N TRP A 438 -5.07 -24.61 32.67
CA TRP A 438 -3.78 -24.04 33.09
C TRP A 438 -4.03 -22.62 33.65
N SER A 439 -3.61 -22.34 34.88
CA SER A 439 -3.80 -21.05 35.56
C SER A 439 -2.51 -20.22 35.55
N PRO A 440 -2.61 -18.91 35.33
CA PRO A 440 -1.75 -17.94 36.00
C PRO A 440 -2.62 -17.04 36.87
N SER A 441 -2.68 -17.34 38.17
CA SER A 441 -2.99 -16.35 39.19
C SER A 441 -1.71 -15.57 39.47
N HIS A 442 -1.77 -14.24 39.38
CA HIS A 442 -1.46 -13.31 40.47
C HIS A 442 -2.01 -11.93 40.06
N ALA A 443 -2.89 -11.41 40.90
CA ALA A 443 -3.68 -10.21 40.71
C ALA A 443 -2.81 -8.95 40.68
N ARG A 444 -3.17 -8.01 39.80
CA ARG A 444 -2.68 -6.63 39.86
C ARG A 444 -3.33 -5.94 41.05
N GLN A 445 -2.50 -5.52 41.99
CA GLN A 445 -2.85 -4.56 43.02
C GLN A 445 -2.83 -3.16 42.39
N GLU A 446 -3.89 -2.40 42.59
CA GLU A 446 -3.94 -0.97 42.27
C GLU A 446 -2.91 -0.22 43.12
N GLY A 447 -1.96 0.42 42.45
CA GLY A 447 -0.97 1.33 43.02
C GLY A 447 -0.69 2.43 42.00
N GLY A 448 -0.81 3.68 42.44
CA GLY A 448 -0.71 4.88 41.61
C GLY A 448 0.54 4.90 40.73
N VAL A 449 0.34 5.35 39.49
CA VAL A 449 1.44 5.62 38.57
C VAL A 449 2.09 6.92 39.00
N GLU A 450 3.14 6.85 39.82
CA GLU A 450 4.19 7.85 39.75
C GLU A 450 5.02 7.56 38.49
N ALA A 451 5.11 8.56 37.63
CA ALA A 451 5.98 8.58 36.48
C ALA A 451 7.43 8.34 36.96
N SER A 452 7.97 7.15 36.68
CA SER A 452 9.40 7.04 36.44
C SER A 452 9.59 7.05 34.94
N ASP A 453 9.88 8.25 34.41
CA ASP A 453 10.62 8.38 33.16
C ASP A 453 11.97 7.67 33.38
N ALA A 454 12.01 6.35 33.14
CA ALA A 454 13.26 5.62 33.05
C ALA A 454 13.97 6.08 31.77
N ARG A 455 14.67 7.21 31.86
CA ARG A 455 15.60 7.68 30.85
C ARG A 455 16.78 6.73 30.84
N VAL A 456 16.68 5.66 30.06
CA VAL A 456 17.82 4.80 29.77
C VAL A 456 18.72 5.57 28.83
N ALA A 457 19.88 6.01 29.32
CA ALA A 457 20.89 6.63 28.48
C ALA A 457 21.18 5.72 27.28
N MET A 458 21.07 6.27 26.07
CA MET A 458 21.31 5.52 24.86
C MET A 458 22.74 4.97 24.91
N ARG A 459 22.87 3.63 24.86
CA ARG A 459 24.20 2.98 24.94
C ARG A 459 25.03 3.46 23.75
N ALA A 460 26.34 3.68 23.94
CA ALA A 460 27.27 4.06 22.87
C ALA A 460 27.21 3.15 21.64
N THR A 461 26.78 1.89 21.81
CA THR A 461 26.50 0.95 20.70
C THR A 461 25.38 1.44 19.77
N ALA A 462 24.31 2.04 20.30
CA ALA A 462 23.21 2.58 19.50
C ALA A 462 23.64 3.82 18.69
N GLU A 463 24.53 4.67 19.22
CA GLU A 463 25.11 5.77 18.43
C GLU A 463 25.93 5.26 17.24
N LYS A 464 26.68 4.16 17.40
CA LYS A 464 27.41 3.53 16.30
C LYS A 464 26.49 2.99 15.22
N PHE A 465 25.37 2.37 15.61
CA PHE A 465 24.37 1.87 14.67
C PHE A 465 23.64 2.99 13.92
N LEU A 466 23.29 4.08 14.60
CA LEU A 466 22.72 5.25 13.94
C LEU A 466 23.68 5.88 12.93
N ARG A 467 24.97 5.98 13.28
CA ARG A 467 26.00 6.46 12.34
C ARG A 467 26.14 5.53 11.13
N ALA A 468 26.19 4.22 11.35
CA ALA A 468 26.23 3.25 10.26
C ALA A 468 25.01 3.38 9.33
N HIS A 469 23.81 3.55 9.89
CA HIS A 469 22.58 3.69 9.09
C HIS A 469 22.48 5.02 8.35
N ARG A 470 23.06 6.10 8.88
CA ARG A 470 23.03 7.44 8.28
C ARG A 470 24.10 7.66 7.23
N ASP A 471 25.32 7.18 7.48
CA ASP A 471 26.52 7.59 6.75
C ASP A 471 27.08 6.49 5.82
N THR A 472 26.51 5.27 5.87
CA THR A 472 26.97 4.15 5.03
C THR A 472 25.87 3.69 4.08
N PRO A 473 26.05 3.82 2.74
CA PRO A 473 25.15 3.24 1.76
C PRO A 473 25.38 1.73 1.69
N SER A 474 24.81 1.00 2.65
CA SER A 474 24.96 -0.45 2.75
C SER A 474 24.07 -1.19 1.76
N VAL A 475 24.63 -2.19 1.08
CA VAL A 475 23.90 -3.14 0.22
C VAL A 475 24.11 -4.54 0.74
N THR A 476 23.07 -5.38 0.68
CA THR A 476 23.14 -6.80 1.09
C THR A 476 22.83 -7.71 -0.09
N ILE A 477 23.72 -8.65 -0.35
CA ILE A 477 23.53 -9.73 -1.32
C ILE A 477 23.47 -11.08 -0.62
N TRP A 478 22.80 -12.04 -1.25
CA TRP A 478 22.46 -13.33 -0.65
C TRP A 478 22.87 -14.49 -1.55
N ALA A 479 23.23 -15.61 -0.93
CA ALA A 479 23.46 -16.87 -1.63
C ALA A 479 23.08 -18.06 -0.73
N ASP A 480 22.34 -19.01 -1.30
CA ASP A 480 22.13 -20.31 -0.69
C ASP A 480 23.26 -21.26 -1.12
N VAL A 481 23.77 -22.06 -0.18
CA VAL A 481 24.87 -23.01 -0.42
C VAL A 481 24.60 -24.36 0.22
N ASP A 482 24.95 -25.42 -0.50
CA ASP A 482 25.02 -26.78 0.02
C ASP A 482 26.22 -26.91 0.98
N ALA A 483 25.95 -26.89 2.28
CA ALA A 483 26.94 -27.06 3.34
C ALA A 483 27.10 -28.52 3.79
N THR A 484 26.62 -29.51 3.02
CA THR A 484 26.75 -30.93 3.35
C THR A 484 28.22 -31.34 3.47
N GLY A 485 29.07 -30.87 2.56
CA GLY A 485 30.53 -31.08 2.61
C GLY A 485 31.18 -30.43 3.84
N LEU A 486 30.81 -29.18 4.14
CA LEU A 486 31.30 -28.45 5.32
C LEU A 486 30.96 -29.17 6.63
N LEU A 487 29.76 -29.74 6.75
CA LEU A 487 29.36 -30.51 7.93
C LEU A 487 30.10 -31.85 8.04
N ALA A 488 30.41 -32.51 6.91
CA ALA A 488 31.25 -33.70 6.89
C ALA A 488 32.69 -33.38 7.31
N GLU A 489 33.25 -32.25 6.85
CA GLU A 489 34.58 -31.77 7.24
C GLU A 489 34.62 -31.41 8.73
N ARG A 490 33.58 -30.76 9.24
CA ARG A 490 33.43 -30.48 10.68
C ARG A 490 33.50 -31.78 11.50
N ALA A 491 32.83 -32.83 11.06
CA ALA A 491 32.81 -34.12 11.74
C ALA A 491 34.18 -34.83 11.68
N SER A 492 34.90 -34.75 10.56
CA SER A 492 36.19 -35.43 10.39
C SER A 492 37.36 -34.70 11.08
N ARG A 493 37.36 -33.37 11.09
CA ARG A 493 38.45 -32.55 11.66
C ARG A 493 38.26 -32.16 13.12
N GLY A 494 37.06 -32.32 13.68
CA GLY A 494 36.75 -31.89 15.05
C GLY A 494 36.78 -30.37 15.25
N ALA A 495 36.87 -29.58 14.18
CA ALA A 495 36.82 -28.12 14.22
C ALA A 495 35.37 -27.62 14.39
N GLY A 496 35.18 -26.48 15.04
CA GLY A 496 33.85 -25.86 15.16
C GLY A 496 33.38 -25.26 13.82
N LEU A 497 32.08 -25.32 13.52
CA LEU A 497 31.49 -24.74 12.29
C LEU A 497 31.91 -23.27 12.08
N LEU A 498 31.91 -22.48 13.17
CA LEU A 498 32.35 -21.08 13.14
C LEU A 498 33.81 -20.92 12.68
N ALA A 499 34.70 -21.84 13.04
CA ALA A 499 36.11 -21.78 12.64
C ALA A 499 36.31 -22.07 11.15
N LEU A 500 35.53 -23.01 10.59
CA LEU A 500 35.56 -23.30 9.15
C LEU A 500 35.00 -22.13 8.34
N LEU A 501 33.88 -21.54 8.77
CA LEU A 501 33.30 -20.34 8.16
C LEU A 501 34.23 -19.13 8.28
N ALA A 502 34.86 -18.94 9.44
CA ALA A 502 35.88 -17.92 9.64
C ALA A 502 37.05 -18.11 8.68
N ARG A 503 37.51 -19.35 8.49
CA ARG A 503 38.58 -19.65 7.54
C ARG A 503 38.18 -19.32 6.09
N ALA A 504 36.96 -19.65 5.67
CA ALA A 504 36.44 -19.29 4.36
C ALA A 504 36.38 -17.77 4.15
N CYS A 505 35.97 -17.02 5.17
CA CYS A 505 36.00 -15.55 5.11
C CYS A 505 37.44 -15.02 5.00
N LEU A 506 38.38 -15.56 5.78
CA LEU A 506 39.77 -15.11 5.79
C LEU A 506 40.49 -15.37 4.47
N THR A 507 40.24 -16.50 3.81
CA THR A 507 40.78 -16.76 2.47
C THR A 507 40.15 -15.82 1.44
N GLY A 508 38.84 -15.56 1.53
CA GLY A 508 38.18 -14.57 0.69
C GLY A 508 38.75 -13.16 0.90
N LEU A 509 39.04 -12.75 2.13
CA LEU A 509 39.61 -11.43 2.44
C LEU A 509 41.04 -11.27 1.91
N ALA A 510 41.77 -12.37 1.69
CA ALA A 510 43.08 -12.32 1.05
C ALA A 510 42.97 -12.05 -0.47
N GLU A 511 41.92 -12.54 -1.11
CA GLU A 511 41.64 -12.34 -2.55
C GLU A 511 40.91 -11.02 -2.84
N PHE A 512 40.04 -10.60 -1.91
CA PHE A 512 39.23 -9.37 -2.00
C PHE A 512 39.58 -8.41 -0.84
N PRO A 513 40.78 -7.81 -0.85
CA PRO A 513 41.28 -6.97 0.25
C PRO A 513 40.47 -5.69 0.47
N GLU A 514 39.63 -5.28 -0.50
CA GLU A 514 38.70 -4.14 -0.39
C GLU A 514 37.81 -4.25 0.86
N PHE A 515 37.36 -5.47 1.19
CA PHE A 515 36.52 -5.72 2.37
C PHE A 515 37.25 -5.58 3.70
N ASN A 516 38.58 -5.49 3.69
CA ASN A 516 39.41 -5.19 4.86
C ASN A 516 39.82 -3.70 4.88
N SER A 517 38.83 -2.81 4.76
CA SER A 517 39.04 -1.36 4.72
C SER A 517 38.15 -0.63 5.72
N ARG A 518 38.39 0.68 5.86
CA ARG A 518 37.49 1.63 6.53
C ARG A 518 37.37 2.91 5.69
N VAL A 519 36.26 3.61 5.80
CA VAL A 519 36.07 4.92 5.17
C VAL A 519 36.43 6.02 6.16
N ASP A 520 37.44 6.82 5.83
CA ASP A 520 37.75 8.07 6.51
C ASP A 520 36.91 9.19 5.87
N SER A 521 35.77 9.50 6.49
CA SER A 521 34.81 10.45 5.95
C SER A 521 35.30 11.90 6.05
N ASP A 522 36.18 12.21 7.01
CA ASP A 522 36.73 13.56 7.20
C ASP A 522 37.72 13.91 6.08
N ARG A 523 38.46 12.90 5.60
CA ARG A 523 39.44 13.05 4.51
C ARG A 523 38.91 12.61 3.15
N GLY A 524 37.74 11.98 3.10
CA GLY A 524 37.14 11.45 1.86
C GLY A 524 37.94 10.28 1.26
N GLU A 525 38.61 9.49 2.11
CA GLU A 525 39.54 8.43 1.68
C GLU A 525 39.08 7.04 2.14
N VAL A 526 39.41 6.01 1.35
CA VAL A 526 39.27 4.60 1.76
C VAL A 526 40.62 4.11 2.26
N VAL A 527 40.69 3.69 3.52
CA VAL A 527 41.92 3.19 4.15
C VAL A 527 41.90 1.67 4.16
N ARG A 528 42.74 1.05 3.33
CA ARG A 528 42.98 -0.39 3.32
C ARG A 528 43.86 -0.81 4.51
N LEU A 529 43.50 -1.89 5.18
CA LEU A 529 44.18 -2.38 6.37
C LEU A 529 45.08 -3.58 6.04
N SER A 530 46.27 -3.63 6.65
CA SER A 530 47.29 -4.66 6.38
C SER A 530 47.11 -5.95 7.18
N ARG A 531 46.17 -5.96 8.13
CA ARG A 531 45.85 -7.10 9.01
C ARG A 531 44.34 -7.28 9.07
N VAL A 532 43.91 -8.53 9.20
CA VAL A 532 42.50 -8.85 9.44
C VAL A 532 42.31 -9.13 10.93
N HIS A 533 41.45 -8.33 11.56
CA HIS A 533 41.00 -8.58 12.92
C HIS A 533 39.56 -9.05 12.86
N LEU A 534 39.36 -10.36 12.94
CA LEU A 534 38.05 -10.97 12.70
C LEU A 534 37.16 -10.79 13.93
N GLY A 535 36.12 -9.97 13.79
CA GLY A 535 35.00 -9.93 14.71
C GLY A 535 34.10 -11.15 14.52
N PHE A 536 33.52 -11.68 15.58
CA PHE A 536 32.43 -12.64 15.46
C PHE A 536 31.34 -12.37 16.48
N ALA A 537 30.09 -12.69 16.16
CA ALA A 537 28.98 -12.47 17.07
C ALA A 537 28.94 -13.56 18.14
N ALA A 538 28.95 -13.17 19.42
CA ALA A 538 28.84 -14.07 20.56
C ALA A 538 27.72 -13.60 21.51
N GLN A 539 26.71 -14.45 21.69
CA GLN A 539 25.62 -14.18 22.63
C GLN A 539 26.07 -14.45 24.07
N THR A 540 25.80 -13.50 24.96
CA THR A 540 26.08 -13.60 26.39
C THR A 540 24.78 -13.39 27.20
N PRO A 541 24.75 -13.74 28.50
CA PRO A 541 23.61 -13.43 29.37
C PRO A 541 23.26 -11.94 29.46
N LYS A 542 24.24 -11.04 29.20
CA LYS A 542 24.05 -9.58 29.22
C LYS A 542 23.74 -8.98 27.85
N GLY A 543 23.58 -9.83 26.82
CA GLY A 543 23.31 -9.44 25.44
C GLY A 543 24.42 -9.82 24.47
N LEU A 544 24.30 -9.31 23.24
CA LEU A 544 25.25 -9.59 22.16
C LEU A 544 26.57 -8.84 22.38
N VAL A 545 27.68 -9.56 22.26
CA VAL A 545 29.03 -8.99 22.23
C VAL A 545 29.72 -9.45 20.94
N VAL A 546 30.63 -8.64 20.42
CA VAL A 546 31.44 -8.98 19.24
C VAL A 546 32.91 -9.09 19.64
N PRO A 547 33.40 -10.28 20.05
CA PRO A 547 34.81 -10.50 20.30
C PRO A 547 35.61 -10.39 19.00
N VAL A 548 36.87 -9.97 19.12
CA VAL A 548 37.78 -9.77 17.99
C VAL A 548 38.98 -10.69 18.13
N VAL A 549 39.15 -11.61 17.18
CA VAL A 549 40.38 -12.39 16.99
C VAL A 549 41.42 -11.49 16.33
N ARG A 550 42.56 -11.28 16.99
CA ARG A 550 43.65 -10.44 16.45
C ARG A 550 44.48 -11.23 15.44
N ASP A 551 44.95 -10.51 14.42
CA ASP A 551 45.75 -11.05 13.32
C ASP A 551 45.24 -12.39 12.80
N ALA A 552 43.91 -12.48 12.61
CA ALA A 552 43.22 -13.72 12.30
C ALA A 552 43.71 -14.32 10.97
N ASP A 553 44.15 -13.48 10.03
CA ASP A 553 44.77 -13.85 8.76
C ASP A 553 46.02 -14.73 8.91
N ARG A 554 46.70 -14.66 10.06
CA ARG A 554 47.95 -15.41 10.32
C ARG A 554 47.75 -16.72 11.05
N LEU A 555 46.55 -16.95 11.60
CA LEU A 555 46.31 -18.12 12.44
C LEU A 555 46.04 -19.35 11.56
N PRO A 556 46.75 -20.48 11.78
CA PRO A 556 46.33 -21.75 11.22
C PRO A 556 44.96 -22.15 11.80
N LEU A 557 44.22 -23.00 11.09
CA LEU A 557 42.83 -23.34 11.43
C LEU A 557 42.66 -23.82 12.88
N ASP A 558 43.57 -24.65 13.39
CA ASP A 558 43.50 -25.17 14.76
C ASP A 558 43.68 -24.08 15.82
N ALA A 559 44.61 -23.14 15.57
CA ALA A 559 44.85 -22.00 16.44
C ALA A 559 43.67 -21.00 16.39
N LEU A 560 43.11 -20.77 15.20
CA LEU A 560 41.91 -19.96 15.02
C LEU A 560 40.72 -20.57 15.78
N ALA A 561 40.53 -21.89 15.67
CA ALA A 561 39.46 -22.60 16.36
C ALA A 561 39.63 -22.54 17.88
N ALA A 562 40.86 -22.70 18.38
CA ALA A 562 41.17 -22.57 19.81
C ALA A 562 40.89 -21.15 20.32
N GLU A 563 41.27 -20.12 19.56
CA GLU A 563 41.09 -18.73 19.95
C GLU A 563 39.61 -18.30 19.92
N LEU A 564 38.85 -18.72 18.91
CA LEU A 564 37.39 -18.51 18.85
C LEU A 564 36.68 -19.12 20.05
N ARG A 565 37.06 -20.34 20.45
CA ARG A 565 36.51 -20.99 21.67
C ARG A 565 36.87 -20.20 22.92
N ARG A 566 38.15 -19.88 23.10
CA ARG A 566 38.65 -19.12 24.26
C ARG A 566 37.91 -17.78 24.41
N LEU A 567 37.75 -17.03 23.32
CA LEU A 567 37.05 -15.74 23.34
C LEU A 567 35.53 -15.90 23.55
N THR A 568 34.92 -16.98 23.05
CA THR A 568 33.51 -17.30 23.33
C THR A 568 33.29 -17.55 24.82
N ASP A 569 34.16 -18.33 25.46
CA ASP A 569 34.07 -18.65 26.88
C ASP A 569 34.28 -17.40 27.75
N LEU A 570 35.28 -16.58 27.42
CA LEU A 570 35.50 -15.29 28.08
C LEU A 570 34.34 -14.32 27.87
N ALA A 571 33.67 -14.34 26.72
CA ALA A 571 32.48 -13.53 26.46
C ALA A 571 31.33 -13.92 27.38
N ARG A 572 31.06 -15.22 27.50
CA ARG A 572 30.00 -15.76 28.35
C ARG A 572 30.23 -15.47 29.83
N GLN A 573 31.50 -15.40 30.24
CA GLN A 573 31.92 -15.07 31.61
C GLN A 573 32.05 -13.55 31.86
N ASP A 574 31.73 -12.70 30.87
CA ASP A 574 31.93 -11.24 30.92
C ASP A 574 33.38 -10.82 31.22
N ALA A 575 34.35 -11.68 30.90
CA ALA A 575 35.77 -11.54 31.20
C ALA A 575 36.62 -11.19 29.95
N LEU A 576 35.97 -10.78 28.85
CA LEU A 576 36.66 -10.37 27.63
C LEU A 576 37.61 -9.18 27.88
N PRO A 577 38.91 -9.30 27.57
CA PRO A 577 39.83 -8.17 27.66
C PRO A 577 39.44 -7.06 26.67
N VAL A 578 39.68 -5.79 27.05
CA VAL A 578 39.35 -4.61 26.22
C VAL A 578 39.93 -4.70 24.81
N GLY A 579 41.15 -5.22 24.68
CA GLY A 579 41.83 -5.43 23.40
C GLY A 579 41.14 -6.41 22.45
N HIS A 580 40.19 -7.22 22.93
CA HIS A 580 39.35 -8.12 22.13
C HIS A 580 37.90 -7.65 22.00
N ARG A 581 37.55 -6.46 22.50
CA ARG A 581 36.18 -5.88 22.40
C ARG A 581 36.02 -4.88 21.26
N THR A 582 37.13 -4.44 20.65
CA THR A 582 37.14 -3.32 19.69
C THR A 582 38.16 -3.55 18.59
N GLY A 583 38.06 -2.79 17.49
CA GLY A 583 39.07 -2.80 16.43
C GLY A 583 39.03 -4.03 15.51
N GLY A 584 37.88 -4.69 15.39
CA GLY A 584 37.64 -5.66 14.33
C GLY A 584 37.54 -4.95 12.97
N THR A 585 37.98 -5.61 11.91
CA THR A 585 38.01 -5.05 10.55
C THR A 585 36.97 -5.70 9.61
N PHE A 586 36.57 -6.92 9.92
CA PHE A 586 35.47 -7.66 9.28
C PHE A 586 34.73 -8.46 10.35
N THR A 587 33.42 -8.63 10.22
CA THR A 587 32.63 -9.42 11.19
C THR A 587 31.96 -10.62 10.54
N LEU A 588 31.99 -11.75 11.24
CA LEU A 588 31.20 -12.95 10.94
C LEU A 588 30.06 -13.08 11.96
N ASN A 589 28.83 -12.89 11.50
CA ASN A 589 27.63 -12.99 12.32
C ASN A 589 26.89 -14.30 12.03
N ASN A 590 26.56 -15.08 13.06
CA ASN A 590 25.88 -16.35 12.92
C ASN A 590 24.49 -16.27 13.57
N TYR A 591 23.46 -16.19 12.74
CA TYR A 591 22.05 -16.18 13.13
C TYR A 591 21.50 -17.59 13.31
N GLY A 592 22.14 -18.59 12.71
CA GLY A 592 21.66 -19.98 12.70
C GLY A 592 21.54 -20.62 14.08
N VAL A 593 22.29 -20.12 15.07
CA VAL A 593 22.14 -20.56 16.48
C VAL A 593 20.80 -20.16 17.11
N PHE A 594 20.04 -19.28 16.45
CA PHE A 594 18.71 -18.82 16.84
C PHE A 594 17.61 -19.32 15.89
N GLU A 595 17.90 -20.33 15.08
CA GLU A 595 16.95 -20.91 14.11
C GLU A 595 16.43 -19.92 13.05
N VAL A 596 17.22 -18.86 12.77
CA VAL A 596 16.90 -17.86 11.74
C VAL A 596 17.56 -18.23 10.41
N ASP A 597 16.79 -18.22 9.32
CA ASP A 597 17.27 -18.55 7.96
C ASP A 597 18.32 -17.57 7.42
N GLY A 598 18.30 -16.33 7.90
CA GLY A 598 19.34 -15.32 7.67
C GLY A 598 18.78 -13.95 8.03
N ALA A 599 19.62 -12.92 8.00
CA ALA A 599 19.18 -11.54 8.19
C ALA A 599 20.04 -10.61 7.33
N THR A 600 19.72 -9.32 7.31
CA THR A 600 20.57 -8.25 6.76
C THR A 600 21.53 -7.75 7.85
N PRO A 601 22.83 -8.12 7.81
CA PRO A 601 23.83 -7.66 8.74
C PRO A 601 23.89 -6.12 8.85
N LEU A 602 23.72 -5.56 10.05
CA LEU A 602 24.01 -4.15 10.28
C LEU A 602 25.53 -3.95 10.45
N LEU A 603 26.16 -3.17 9.57
CA LEU A 603 27.61 -2.96 9.59
C LEU A 603 28.08 -2.36 10.92
N ASN A 604 29.13 -2.95 11.48
CA ASN A 604 29.74 -2.47 12.72
C ASN A 604 30.76 -1.37 12.39
N HIS A 605 30.35 -0.11 12.46
CA HIS A 605 31.23 1.03 12.14
C HIS A 605 32.56 0.97 12.93
N PRO A 606 33.74 1.15 12.29
CA PRO A 606 33.96 1.64 10.91
C PRO A 606 34.20 0.54 9.86
N GLN A 607 33.74 -0.69 10.09
CA GLN A 607 33.89 -1.79 9.12
C GLN A 607 33.07 -1.56 7.87
N VAL A 608 33.60 -1.99 6.73
CA VAL A 608 32.98 -1.83 5.42
C VAL A 608 32.22 -3.08 4.97
N ALA A 609 32.38 -4.22 5.64
CA ALA A 609 31.62 -5.43 5.34
C ALA A 609 31.43 -6.37 6.53
N MET A 610 30.36 -7.16 6.46
CA MET A 610 29.99 -8.20 7.43
C MET A 610 29.29 -9.36 6.72
N LEU A 611 29.68 -10.60 7.04
CA LEU A 611 29.00 -11.81 6.57
C LEU A 611 28.03 -12.33 7.64
N GLY A 612 26.78 -12.56 7.25
CA GLY A 612 25.74 -13.24 7.99
C GLY A 612 25.61 -14.70 7.57
N VAL A 613 25.39 -15.58 8.54
CA VAL A 613 25.20 -17.02 8.33
C VAL A 613 23.87 -17.44 8.95
N GLY A 614 23.00 -18.02 8.14
CA GLY A 614 21.71 -18.56 8.55
C GLY A 614 21.79 -19.92 9.25
N ARG A 615 20.63 -20.49 9.60
CA ARG A 615 20.53 -21.88 10.06
C ARG A 615 20.81 -22.85 8.91
N VAL A 616 21.37 -24.01 9.26
CA VAL A 616 21.55 -25.12 8.33
C VAL A 616 20.32 -26.02 8.38
N THR A 617 19.70 -26.27 7.23
CA THR A 617 18.44 -27.02 7.14
C THR A 617 18.46 -28.04 6.02
N ASP A 618 17.65 -29.09 6.14
CA ASP A 618 17.42 -30.01 5.02
C ASP A 618 16.54 -29.32 3.97
N ARG A 619 17.06 -29.16 2.75
CA ARG A 619 16.32 -28.62 1.60
C ARG A 619 16.56 -29.48 0.35
N PRO A 620 15.59 -29.57 -0.58
CA PRO A 620 15.81 -30.15 -1.89
C PRO A 620 16.86 -29.33 -2.67
N TRP A 621 17.86 -29.99 -3.26
CA TRP A 621 18.97 -29.36 -3.98
C TRP A 621 19.34 -30.15 -5.23
N ALA A 622 19.66 -29.46 -6.32
CA ALA A 622 20.06 -30.10 -7.57
C ALA A 622 21.54 -30.51 -7.52
N VAL A 623 21.81 -31.81 -7.71
CA VAL A 623 23.15 -32.40 -7.79
C VAL A 623 23.19 -33.30 -9.02
N ASP A 624 24.09 -33.02 -9.97
CA ASP A 624 24.27 -33.80 -11.20
C ASP A 624 22.96 -34.12 -11.96
N GLY A 625 22.07 -33.12 -12.04
CA GLY A 625 20.78 -33.24 -12.73
C GLY A 625 19.69 -33.99 -11.97
N ARG A 626 19.90 -34.31 -10.68
CA ARG A 626 18.91 -34.95 -9.79
C ARG A 626 18.63 -34.08 -8.57
N VAL A 627 17.41 -34.14 -8.05
CA VAL A 627 17.06 -33.46 -6.79
C VAL A 627 17.34 -34.39 -5.62
N GLU A 628 18.25 -33.99 -4.74
CA GLU A 628 18.61 -34.70 -3.51
C GLU A 628 18.39 -33.81 -2.29
N VAL A 629 18.12 -34.39 -1.12
CA VAL A 629 18.08 -33.64 0.13
C VAL A 629 19.51 -33.31 0.55
N ARG A 630 19.79 -32.03 0.77
CA ARG A 630 21.09 -31.50 1.19
C ARG A 630 20.97 -30.56 2.39
N LYS A 631 22.07 -30.40 3.11
CA LYS A 631 22.19 -29.47 4.24
C LYS A 631 22.48 -28.07 3.70
N VAL A 632 21.45 -27.27 3.50
CA VAL A 632 21.55 -25.93 2.89
C VAL A 632 21.62 -24.84 3.96
N VAL A 633 22.46 -23.84 3.73
CA VAL A 633 22.55 -22.62 4.55
C VAL A 633 22.48 -21.38 3.66
N SER A 634 21.82 -20.33 4.14
CA SER A 634 21.82 -19.03 3.47
C SER A 634 22.93 -18.14 4.04
N LEU A 635 23.72 -17.55 3.16
CA LEU A 635 24.75 -16.57 3.47
C LEU A 635 24.29 -15.18 3.01
N SER A 636 24.54 -14.17 3.83
CA SER A 636 24.26 -12.77 3.49
C SER A 636 25.50 -11.90 3.65
N LEU A 637 25.90 -11.17 2.62
CA LEU A 637 27.03 -10.23 2.69
C LEU A 637 26.46 -8.82 2.66
N THR A 638 26.65 -8.06 3.73
CA THR A 638 26.40 -6.61 3.71
C THR A 638 27.72 -5.87 3.57
N PHE A 639 27.77 -4.88 2.68
CA PHE A 639 28.96 -4.09 2.41
C PHE A 639 28.64 -2.62 2.11
N ASP A 640 29.63 -1.75 2.31
CA ASP A 640 29.59 -0.32 1.99
C ASP A 640 29.86 -0.10 0.50
N HIS A 641 28.85 0.37 -0.23
CA HIS A 641 28.93 0.57 -1.68
C HIS A 641 29.89 1.73 -2.08
N ARG A 642 30.40 2.52 -1.13
CA ARG A 642 31.50 3.47 -1.40
C ARG A 642 32.85 2.79 -1.61
N VAL A 643 33.00 1.56 -1.11
CA VAL A 643 34.28 0.83 -1.10
C VAL A 643 34.31 -0.29 -2.14
N CYS A 644 33.19 -1.01 -2.30
CA CYS A 644 33.09 -2.14 -3.22
C CYS A 644 31.87 -1.97 -4.15
N ASP A 645 32.01 -2.39 -5.39
CA ASP A 645 30.88 -2.55 -6.31
C ASP A 645 30.23 -3.94 -6.17
N GLY A 646 29.11 -4.14 -6.89
CA GLY A 646 28.39 -5.41 -6.89
C GLY A 646 29.19 -6.58 -7.46
N GLY A 647 30.17 -6.34 -8.35
CA GLY A 647 31.03 -7.37 -8.92
C GLY A 647 32.02 -7.91 -7.89
N THR A 648 32.73 -7.03 -7.19
CA THR A 648 33.63 -7.40 -6.09
C THR A 648 32.88 -8.12 -4.96
N ALA A 649 31.67 -7.65 -4.62
CA ALA A 649 30.82 -8.29 -3.61
C ALA A 649 30.34 -9.68 -4.02
N ALA A 650 29.84 -9.83 -5.24
CA ALA A 650 29.44 -11.12 -5.77
C ALA A 650 30.62 -12.10 -5.84
N GLY A 651 31.82 -11.62 -6.23
CA GLY A 651 33.05 -12.41 -6.25
C GLY A 651 33.43 -12.95 -4.87
N PHE A 652 33.49 -12.08 -3.85
CA PHE A 652 33.79 -12.52 -2.48
C PHE A 652 32.74 -13.49 -1.95
N LEU A 653 31.44 -13.21 -2.14
CA LEU A 653 30.40 -14.10 -1.67
C LEU A 653 30.47 -15.46 -2.38
N ARG A 654 30.75 -15.47 -3.68
CA ARG A 654 30.95 -16.72 -4.45
C ARG A 654 32.14 -17.52 -3.93
N HIS A 655 33.26 -16.87 -3.62
CA HIS A 655 34.42 -17.53 -3.03
C HIS A 655 34.09 -18.22 -1.71
N VAL A 656 33.34 -17.52 -0.83
CA VAL A 656 32.89 -18.11 0.43
C VAL A 656 31.91 -19.26 0.18
N VAL A 657 31.00 -19.13 -0.79
CA VAL A 657 30.09 -20.21 -1.21
C VAL A 657 30.87 -21.44 -1.69
N ASP A 658 31.92 -21.26 -2.50
CA ASP A 658 32.75 -22.37 -3.01
C ASP A 658 33.50 -23.07 -1.87
N ALA A 659 34.08 -22.30 -0.96
CA ALA A 659 34.74 -22.83 0.24
C ALA A 659 33.78 -23.59 1.16
N VAL A 660 32.51 -23.16 1.26
CA VAL A 660 31.46 -23.87 2.04
C VAL A 660 30.92 -25.10 1.29
N GLY A 661 30.82 -25.03 -0.03
CA GLY A 661 30.33 -26.09 -0.90
C GLY A 661 31.26 -27.30 -1.07
N GLY A 662 32.48 -27.24 -0.50
CA GLY A 662 33.49 -28.29 -0.65
C GLY A 662 34.31 -28.19 -1.93
N GLY A 663 34.23 -27.07 -2.65
CA GLY A 663 35.16 -26.76 -3.73
C GLY A 663 36.53 -26.47 -3.13
N SER A 664 37.54 -27.28 -3.45
CA SER A 664 38.92 -26.94 -3.15
C SER A 664 39.29 -25.64 -3.88
N VAL A 665 39.26 -24.51 -3.17
CA VAL A 665 40.02 -23.33 -3.61
C VAL A 665 41.49 -23.74 -3.53
N GLY A 666 42.15 -23.74 -4.68
CA GLY A 666 43.39 -24.43 -4.95
C GLY A 666 44.48 -24.25 -3.90
N GLY A 667 45.18 -25.35 -3.61
CA GLY A 667 46.52 -25.28 -3.06
C GLY A 667 47.42 -24.55 -4.06
N GLY A 668 48.03 -23.46 -3.58
CA GLY A 668 49.13 -22.72 -4.17
C GLY A 668 49.90 -22.06 -3.05
#